data_AF-A0A662T4J4-F1
#
_entry.id   AF-A0A662T4J4-F1
#
_cell.length_a   1.000
_cell.length_b   1.000
_cell.length_c   1.000
_cell.angle_alpha   90.00
_cell.angle_beta   90.00
_cell.angle_gamma   90.00
#
_symmetry.space_group_name_H-M   'P 1'
#
loop_
_entity.id
_entity.type
_entity.pdbx_description
1 polymer ?
#
loop_
_entity_poly.entity_id
_entity_poly.type
_entity_poly.pdbx_seq_one_letter_code
_entity_poly.pdbx_strand_id
1 'polypeptide(L)'
;MQLENSSSPTNCLHARAGRSSDEEERKRGITIFTSVALLSYDYQGQNYLFQLNDTPGHISFTGEVSRALRGSDGVVLLVDALEGVMTQTETNIRLAVGEERCKPVLFINKVDRLIKELRLTPKEVGKRLEQIAMDVNSLIKKYAPDTGWRVSFQDGTIAIGSAKHGWGFTIDILKEKGIDPKVIFEKYEKGEEKWLRENLPLDEPLLRMIVKHLPSPKEAQPEKIRRIWPGDQDSELGKAMRGIDPDGPLMAMITKLFIHPRTKRVVLIGRVFSGTLRAGEQVRLLTAKRLERVQRLGVMEITDILDIPEIPAGNLFALYGFHCPAGETIVAPDMEGVTPFVEIKYAAEPVVSIAIKPLNPQELDKLGKWVKLWVSADPTAQFRIDEETKEYILSGIDPLQLEILTKRINEMVRIKVSPPIIVYREVPTQRGMEVQTKSNNALNRIKIYVEPLDPVTVDLIRKGVITDKMDRKERAKILHEKAGWDSREARRIWLIYGTNILVDNTRGAQRLDRIKSYIESNFIDFCNGATLAREPTLGVKAVITDAVVHTDPAHTGYSEVRSMVMAALNISFLTARPRLYEPILRIDITTPIGTEGQVMSILNKKRATIKQIQHMEDLVRITGEIPAAETQDLVDLLRSATQGRCFWGYEPSGFRELPKAMQVDKIMEIRKRKGLPLELPQPKLYEKNLYPVEKWTGPSFEI
;
A
#
# COMPACT_ATOMS: atom_id res chain seq x y z
N MET A 1 -21.68 41.65 14.23
CA MET A 1 -21.45 42.60 13.12
C MET A 1 -22.11 42.00 11.89
N GLN A 2 -23.03 42.75 11.27
CA GLN A 2 -24.01 42.28 10.29
C GLN A 2 -23.38 41.57 9.09
N LEU A 3 -23.88 40.38 8.73
CA LEU A 3 -23.67 39.74 7.43
C LEU A 3 -24.96 39.91 6.63
N GLU A 4 -24.98 40.91 5.76
CA GLU A 4 -26.06 41.13 4.80
C GLU A 4 -25.91 40.21 3.58
N ASN A 5 -27.07 39.73 3.15
CA ASN A 5 -27.40 39.09 1.88
C ASN A 5 -26.56 39.54 0.67
N SER A 6 -25.75 38.63 0.09
CA SER A 6 -25.61 38.52 -1.37
C SER A 6 -24.90 37.24 -1.80
N SER A 7 -25.54 36.54 -2.75
CA SER A 7 -25.02 35.48 -3.63
C SER A 7 -24.71 34.09 -3.02
N SER A 8 -25.08 33.05 -3.77
CA SER A 8 -25.30 31.68 -3.30
C SER A 8 -24.09 30.98 -2.66
N PRO A 9 -24.30 30.04 -1.72
CA PRO A 9 -23.23 29.21 -1.14
C PRO A 9 -22.46 28.40 -2.20
N THR A 10 -23.08 28.15 -3.35
CA THR A 10 -22.57 27.36 -4.47
C THR A 10 -21.37 27.99 -5.19
N ASN A 11 -21.24 29.32 -5.18
CA ASN A 11 -20.13 29.99 -5.87
C ASN A 11 -18.78 29.86 -5.14
N CYS A 12 -18.76 29.51 -3.86
CA CYS A 12 -17.52 29.19 -3.14
C CYS A 12 -16.93 27.82 -3.53
N LEU A 13 -17.76 26.89 -4.04
CA LEU A 13 -17.36 25.51 -4.36
C LEU A 13 -16.41 25.40 -5.54
N HIS A 14 -16.55 26.24 -6.58
CA HIS A 14 -15.68 26.17 -7.76
C HIS A 14 -14.25 26.66 -7.50
N ALA A 15 -14.01 27.45 -6.44
CA ALA A 15 -12.73 28.10 -6.21
C ALA A 15 -11.80 27.37 -5.22
N ARG A 16 -12.34 26.56 -4.29
CA ARG A 16 -11.54 25.99 -3.19
C ARG A 16 -11.36 24.46 -3.23
N ALA A 17 -12.33 23.70 -3.74
CA ALA A 17 -12.27 22.23 -3.71
C ALA A 17 -11.49 21.59 -4.88
N GLY A 18 -11.16 22.35 -5.93
CA GLY A 18 -10.57 21.82 -7.17
C GLY A 18 -9.11 22.19 -7.45
N ARG A 19 -8.46 22.99 -6.60
CA ARG A 19 -7.02 23.25 -6.71
C ARG A 19 -6.32 22.55 -5.57
N SER A 20 -5.45 21.61 -5.91
CA SER A 20 -4.45 21.17 -4.94
C SER A 20 -3.72 22.40 -4.38
N SER A 21 -3.65 22.47 -3.06
CA SER A 21 -2.86 23.46 -2.34
C SER A 21 -1.36 23.18 -2.44
N ASP A 22 -0.98 22.00 -2.94
CA ASP A 22 0.39 21.56 -3.15
C ASP A 22 0.88 21.97 -4.55
N GLU A 23 2.05 22.63 -4.59
CA GLU A 23 2.64 23.14 -5.82
C GLU A 23 3.02 22.02 -6.79
N GLU A 24 3.40 20.85 -6.28
CA GLU A 24 3.83 19.71 -7.09
C GLU A 24 2.66 18.98 -7.73
N GLU A 25 1.57 18.82 -6.99
CA GLU A 25 0.30 18.32 -7.53
C GLU A 25 -0.21 19.22 -8.66
N ARG A 26 -0.12 20.55 -8.48
CA ARG A 26 -0.48 21.52 -9.54
C ARG A 26 0.44 21.43 -10.76
N LYS A 27 1.73 21.23 -10.56
CA LYS A 27 2.72 21.12 -11.65
C LYS A 27 2.55 19.84 -12.46
N ARG A 28 2.23 18.72 -11.78
CA ARG A 28 2.10 17.40 -12.40
C ARG A 28 0.68 17.08 -12.87
N GLY A 29 -0.32 17.78 -12.35
CA GLY A 29 -1.74 17.50 -12.62
C GLY A 29 -2.22 16.18 -12.01
N ILE A 30 -1.57 15.71 -10.93
CA ILE A 30 -1.94 14.50 -10.20
C ILE A 30 -2.13 14.81 -8.71
N THR A 31 -3.11 14.18 -8.07
CA THR A 31 -3.23 14.17 -6.60
C THR A 31 -2.21 13.19 -6.03
N ILE A 32 -1.42 13.65 -5.07
CA ILE A 32 -0.35 12.88 -4.43
C ILE A 32 -0.74 12.57 -2.98
N PHE A 33 -1.44 13.48 -2.29
CA PHE A 33 -1.89 13.32 -0.91
C PHE A 33 -3.40 13.49 -0.79
N THR A 34 -3.99 12.67 0.08
CA THR A 34 -5.40 12.85 0.41
C THR A 34 -5.66 14.14 1.17
N SER A 35 -6.63 14.92 0.70
CA SER A 35 -7.17 16.09 1.41
C SER A 35 -8.58 15.79 1.89
N VAL A 36 -8.95 16.32 3.05
CA VAL A 36 -10.31 16.18 3.59
C VAL A 36 -11.08 17.47 3.32
N ALA A 37 -12.27 17.37 2.75
CA ALA A 37 -13.18 18.49 2.55
C ALA A 37 -14.49 18.26 3.31
N LEU A 38 -15.02 19.33 3.88
CA LEU A 38 -16.32 19.33 4.56
C LEU A 38 -17.35 20.01 3.68
N LEU A 39 -18.48 19.35 3.47
CA LEU A 39 -19.61 19.90 2.69
C LEU A 39 -20.90 19.72 3.47
N SER A 40 -21.71 20.78 3.51
CA SER A 40 -23.09 20.73 3.98
C SER A 40 -24.02 20.73 2.79
N TYR A 41 -25.04 19.87 2.79
CA TYR A 41 -26.03 19.78 1.72
C TYR A 41 -27.42 19.52 2.28
N ASP A 42 -28.35 20.41 1.95
CA ASP A 42 -29.75 20.25 2.30
C ASP A 42 -30.47 19.44 1.22
N TYR A 43 -31.01 18.29 1.61
CA TYR A 43 -31.79 17.43 0.73
C TYR A 43 -33.12 17.07 1.40
N GLN A 44 -34.23 17.39 0.74
CA GLN A 44 -35.59 17.14 1.23
C GLN A 44 -35.86 17.69 2.65
N GLY A 45 -35.29 18.86 2.97
CA GLY A 45 -35.47 19.52 4.27
C GLY A 45 -34.59 18.96 5.39
N GLN A 46 -33.69 18.03 5.09
CA GLN A 46 -32.69 17.52 6.03
C GLN A 46 -31.28 17.93 5.59
N ASN A 47 -30.49 18.41 6.53
CA ASN A 47 -29.10 18.79 6.30
C ASN A 47 -28.18 17.58 6.47
N TYR A 48 -27.29 17.35 5.51
CA TYR A 48 -26.29 16.30 5.51
C TYR A 48 -24.89 16.90 5.52
N LEU A 49 -24.04 16.38 6.41
CA LEU A 49 -22.61 16.70 6.46
C LEU A 49 -21.80 15.60 5.76
N PHE A 50 -21.02 15.97 4.76
CA PHE A 50 -20.07 15.07 4.10
C PHE A 50 -18.65 15.38 4.54
N GLN A 51 -17.91 14.33 4.88
CA GLN A 51 -16.47 14.36 5.10
C GLN A 51 -15.81 13.61 3.93
N LEU A 52 -15.41 14.36 2.90
CA LEU A 52 -14.87 13.80 1.66
C LEU A 52 -13.35 13.67 1.74
N ASN A 53 -12.87 12.45 1.54
CA ASN A 53 -11.45 12.16 1.35
C ASN A 53 -11.13 12.12 -0.15
N ASP A 54 -10.43 13.13 -0.66
CA ASP A 54 -9.89 13.08 -2.03
C ASP A 54 -8.70 12.12 -2.06
N THR A 55 -8.70 11.09 -2.90
CA THR A 55 -7.63 10.07 -2.88
C THR A 55 -6.78 10.12 -4.14
N PRO A 56 -5.45 9.95 -4.04
CA PRO A 56 -4.58 9.82 -5.20
C PRO A 56 -5.06 8.75 -6.20
N GLY A 57 -5.03 9.08 -7.49
CA GLY A 57 -5.32 8.11 -8.56
C GLY A 57 -4.11 7.27 -8.97
N HIS A 58 -2.89 7.74 -8.70
CA HIS A 58 -1.67 7.07 -9.13
C HIS A 58 -1.28 5.93 -8.20
N ILE A 59 -0.81 4.82 -8.76
CA ILE A 59 -0.55 3.59 -8.00
C ILE A 59 0.53 3.73 -6.92
N SER A 60 1.51 4.61 -7.15
CA SER A 60 2.56 4.97 -6.19
C SER A 60 2.02 5.37 -4.81
N PHE A 61 0.76 5.82 -4.76
CA PHE A 61 0.11 6.34 -3.56
C PHE A 61 -1.08 5.48 -3.13
N THR A 62 -1.14 4.21 -3.53
CA THR A 62 -2.15 3.24 -3.05
C THR A 62 -2.16 3.11 -1.51
N GLY A 63 -1.04 3.38 -0.85
CA GLY A 63 -0.98 3.50 0.60
C GLY A 63 -1.86 4.63 1.16
N GLU A 64 -1.90 5.80 0.51
CA GLU A 64 -2.79 6.90 0.86
C GLU A 64 -4.25 6.52 0.67
N VAL A 65 -4.57 5.84 -0.45
CA VAL A 65 -5.93 5.35 -0.74
C VAL A 65 -6.41 4.41 0.36
N SER A 66 -5.59 3.42 0.75
CA SER A 66 -5.94 2.44 1.79
C SER A 66 -6.19 3.11 3.15
N ARG A 67 -5.37 4.10 3.51
CA ARG A 67 -5.54 4.89 4.75
C ARG A 67 -6.83 5.70 4.75
N ALA A 68 -7.16 6.35 3.63
CA ALA A 68 -8.39 7.12 3.48
C ALA A 68 -9.63 6.21 3.59
N LEU A 69 -9.61 5.07 2.90
CA LEU A 69 -10.72 4.10 2.90
C LEU A 69 -10.99 3.50 4.28
N ARG A 70 -9.97 3.32 5.11
CA ARG A 70 -10.13 2.84 6.49
C ARG A 70 -11.05 3.73 7.34
N GLY A 71 -11.02 5.05 7.10
CA GLY A 71 -11.89 6.02 7.77
C GLY A 71 -13.26 6.19 7.12
N SER A 72 -13.42 5.83 5.84
CA SER A 72 -14.62 6.07 5.04
C SER A 72 -15.65 4.93 5.13
N ASP A 73 -16.93 5.22 4.93
CA ASP A 73 -18.02 4.23 4.89
C ASP A 73 -18.55 3.93 3.48
N GLY A 74 -18.29 4.83 2.53
CA GLY A 74 -18.69 4.70 1.14
C GLY A 74 -17.60 5.24 0.21
N VAL A 75 -17.74 4.94 -1.08
CA VAL A 75 -16.80 5.38 -2.12
C VAL A 75 -17.54 5.83 -3.37
N VAL A 76 -17.10 6.95 -3.94
CA VAL A 76 -17.50 7.37 -5.30
C VAL A 76 -16.41 6.89 -6.26
N LEU A 77 -16.71 5.85 -7.03
CA LEU A 77 -15.83 5.34 -8.06
C LEU A 77 -15.86 6.31 -9.25
N LEU A 78 -14.70 6.85 -9.62
CA LEU A 78 -14.56 7.72 -10.80
C LEU A 78 -14.01 6.91 -11.97
N VAL A 79 -14.73 6.87 -13.09
CA VAL A 79 -14.28 6.20 -14.32
C VAL A 79 -14.35 7.17 -15.49
N ASP A 80 -13.27 7.26 -16.27
CA ASP A 80 -13.26 8.04 -17.51
C ASP A 80 -14.09 7.30 -18.58
N ALA A 81 -15.04 7.99 -19.21
CA ALA A 81 -15.91 7.43 -20.23
C ALA A 81 -15.14 6.94 -21.47
N LEU A 82 -14.02 7.59 -21.80
CA LEU A 82 -13.15 7.22 -22.91
C LEU A 82 -12.27 6.03 -22.56
N GLU A 83 -11.54 6.07 -21.45
CA GLU A 83 -10.58 5.02 -21.08
C GLU A 83 -11.28 3.75 -20.55
N GLY A 84 -12.39 3.92 -19.84
CA GLY A 84 -13.13 2.83 -19.20
C GLY A 84 -12.40 2.29 -17.97
N VAL A 85 -12.65 1.01 -17.65
CA VAL A 85 -12.09 0.36 -16.46
C VAL A 85 -10.64 -0.09 -16.71
N MET A 86 -9.70 0.59 -16.04
CA MET A 86 -8.26 0.34 -16.13
C MET A 86 -7.76 -0.49 -14.94
N THR A 87 -6.50 -0.96 -14.98
CA THR A 87 -5.87 -1.69 -13.86
C THR A 87 -5.91 -0.94 -12.53
N GLN A 88 -5.72 0.38 -12.55
CA GLN A 88 -5.84 1.22 -11.33
C GLN A 88 -7.27 1.25 -10.81
N THR A 89 -8.27 1.31 -11.69
CA THR A 89 -9.69 1.22 -11.33
C THR A 89 -9.99 -0.11 -10.65
N GLU A 90 -9.47 -1.23 -11.18
CA GLU A 90 -9.60 -2.55 -10.56
C GLU A 90 -8.99 -2.59 -9.17
N THR A 91 -7.77 -2.08 -9.00
CA THR A 91 -7.10 -2.03 -7.70
C THR A 91 -7.88 -1.18 -6.69
N ASN A 92 -8.38 -0.01 -7.08
CA ASN A 92 -9.18 0.84 -6.19
C ASN A 92 -10.53 0.19 -5.82
N ILE A 93 -11.18 -0.53 -6.74
CA ILE A 93 -12.39 -1.30 -6.42
C ILE A 93 -12.07 -2.44 -5.45
N ARG A 94 -10.97 -3.19 -5.67
CA ARG A 94 -10.52 -4.24 -4.75
C ARG A 94 -10.28 -3.69 -3.34
N LEU A 95 -9.53 -2.59 -3.23
CA LEU A 95 -9.22 -1.96 -1.94
C LEU A 95 -10.50 -1.43 -1.26
N ALA A 96 -11.31 -0.62 -1.97
CA ALA A 96 -12.47 0.02 -1.38
C ALA A 96 -13.59 -0.97 -1.06
N VAL A 97 -13.98 -1.78 -2.03
CA VAL A 97 -15.16 -2.65 -1.93
C VAL A 97 -14.77 -4.00 -1.32
N GLY A 98 -13.68 -4.58 -1.80
CA GLY A 98 -13.23 -5.91 -1.40
C GLY A 98 -12.53 -5.95 -0.05
N GLU A 99 -11.70 -4.97 0.29
CA GLU A 99 -10.89 -4.96 1.52
C GLU A 99 -11.51 -4.08 2.63
N GLU A 100 -11.92 -2.86 2.34
CA GLU A 100 -12.41 -1.91 3.35
C GLU A 100 -13.95 -1.83 3.49
N ARG A 101 -14.69 -2.62 2.68
CA ARG A 101 -16.17 -2.67 2.65
C ARG A 101 -16.82 -1.28 2.58
N CYS A 102 -16.27 -0.40 1.76
CA CYS A 102 -16.90 0.87 1.41
C CYS A 102 -17.95 0.63 0.32
N LYS A 103 -19.21 0.98 0.58
CA LYS A 103 -20.28 0.81 -0.40
C LYS A 103 -20.01 1.70 -1.63
N PRO A 104 -20.03 1.16 -2.87
CA PRO A 104 -19.71 1.94 -4.05
C PRO A 104 -20.94 2.62 -4.67
N VAL A 105 -20.73 3.83 -5.18
CA VAL A 105 -21.51 4.47 -6.25
C VAL A 105 -20.56 4.83 -7.39
N LEU A 106 -21.06 5.04 -8.60
CA LEU A 106 -20.23 5.27 -9.79
C LEU A 106 -20.49 6.65 -10.40
N PHE A 107 -19.43 7.38 -10.70
CA PHE A 107 -19.47 8.56 -11.55
C PHE A 107 -18.67 8.31 -12.82
N ILE A 108 -19.36 8.27 -13.96
CA ILE A 108 -18.74 8.17 -15.28
C ILE A 108 -18.49 9.60 -15.79
N ASN A 109 -17.22 9.98 -15.83
CA ASN A 109 -16.76 11.34 -16.10
C ASN A 109 -16.15 11.47 -17.49
N LYS A 110 -15.91 12.71 -17.93
CA LYS A 110 -15.33 13.07 -19.23
C LYS A 110 -16.14 12.60 -20.43
N VAL A 111 -17.47 12.50 -20.28
CA VAL A 111 -18.39 12.15 -21.38
C VAL A 111 -18.30 13.17 -22.53
N ASP A 112 -17.89 14.40 -22.24
CA ASP A 112 -17.62 15.42 -23.24
C ASP A 112 -16.61 14.99 -24.30
N ARG A 113 -15.64 14.13 -23.94
CA ARG A 113 -14.62 13.63 -24.87
C ARG A 113 -15.20 12.65 -25.87
N LEU A 114 -16.15 11.80 -25.45
CA LEU A 114 -16.86 10.90 -26.37
C LEU A 114 -17.64 11.68 -27.42
N ILE A 115 -18.22 12.82 -27.02
CA ILE A 115 -19.03 13.67 -27.90
C ILE A 115 -18.14 14.55 -28.80
N LYS A 116 -17.12 15.21 -28.26
CA LYS A 116 -16.29 16.17 -29.01
C LYS A 116 -15.10 15.55 -29.75
N GLU A 117 -14.38 14.65 -29.09
CA GLU A 117 -13.13 14.08 -29.63
C GLU A 117 -13.44 12.91 -30.58
N LEU A 118 -14.28 11.97 -30.13
CA LEU A 118 -14.65 10.79 -30.93
C LEU A 118 -15.89 11.00 -31.80
N ARG A 119 -16.70 12.04 -31.54
CA ARG A 119 -17.94 12.35 -32.29
C ARG A 119 -18.92 11.18 -32.35
N LEU A 120 -19.01 10.42 -31.25
CA LEU A 120 -19.91 9.28 -31.15
C LEU A 120 -21.37 9.73 -31.12
N THR A 121 -22.23 8.91 -31.73
CA THR A 121 -23.68 9.08 -31.68
C THR A 121 -24.22 8.80 -30.26
N PRO A 122 -25.44 9.29 -29.92
CA PRO A 122 -26.05 9.00 -28.62
C PRO A 122 -26.16 7.51 -28.29
N LYS A 123 -26.37 6.67 -29.31
CA LYS A 123 -26.48 5.21 -29.15
C LYS A 123 -25.14 4.58 -28.80
N GLU A 124 -24.06 4.99 -29.46
CA GLU A 124 -22.70 4.50 -29.20
C GLU A 124 -22.22 4.94 -27.81
N VAL A 125 -22.48 6.19 -27.41
CA VAL A 125 -22.19 6.66 -26.05
C VAL A 125 -22.97 5.82 -25.03
N GLY A 126 -24.28 5.59 -25.24
CA GLY A 126 -25.09 4.74 -24.37
C GLY A 126 -24.48 3.34 -24.18
N LYS A 127 -24.12 2.67 -25.28
CA LYS A 127 -23.47 1.35 -25.27
C LYS A 127 -22.13 1.37 -24.50
N ARG A 128 -21.33 2.43 -24.66
CA ARG A 128 -20.06 2.59 -23.93
C ARG A 128 -20.29 2.74 -22.43
N LEU A 129 -21.26 3.55 -22.01
CA LEU A 129 -21.62 3.74 -20.60
C LEU A 129 -22.14 2.45 -19.97
N GLU A 130 -22.97 1.68 -20.70
CA GLU A 130 -23.45 0.36 -20.27
C GLU A 130 -22.30 -0.63 -20.07
N GLN A 131 -21.35 -0.69 -21.00
CA GLN A 131 -20.19 -1.56 -20.87
C GLN A 131 -19.36 -1.21 -19.63
N ILE A 132 -19.12 0.08 -19.37
CA ILE A 132 -18.40 0.52 -18.16
C ILE A 132 -19.13 0.06 -16.89
N ALA A 133 -20.46 0.22 -16.85
CA ALA A 133 -21.26 -0.23 -15.71
C ALA A 133 -21.19 -1.76 -15.51
N MET A 134 -21.21 -2.54 -16.60
CA MET A 134 -21.05 -4.00 -16.55
C MET A 134 -19.67 -4.41 -16.03
N ASP A 135 -18.61 -3.77 -16.52
CA ASP A 135 -17.23 -4.04 -16.10
C ASP A 135 -17.04 -3.75 -14.61
N VAL A 136 -17.53 -2.59 -14.13
CA VAL A 136 -17.50 -2.22 -12.71
C VAL A 136 -18.28 -3.23 -11.86
N ASN A 137 -19.49 -3.63 -12.28
CA ASN A 137 -20.30 -4.61 -11.56
C ASN A 137 -19.63 -6.00 -11.51
N SER A 138 -18.95 -6.41 -12.58
CA SER A 138 -18.19 -7.66 -12.61
C SER A 138 -17.09 -7.65 -11.54
N LEU A 139 -16.38 -6.52 -11.40
CA LEU A 139 -15.35 -6.35 -10.38
C LEU A 139 -15.93 -6.29 -8.96
N ILE A 140 -17.04 -5.57 -8.75
CA ILE A 140 -17.74 -5.54 -7.46
C ILE A 140 -18.14 -6.97 -7.05
N LYS A 141 -18.75 -7.73 -7.96
CA LYS A 141 -19.15 -9.12 -7.72
C LYS A 141 -17.95 -10.04 -7.45
N LYS A 142 -16.82 -9.82 -8.14
CA LYS A 142 -15.57 -10.57 -7.94
C LYS A 142 -15.00 -10.35 -6.54
N TYR A 143 -14.98 -9.10 -6.06
CA TYR A 143 -14.29 -8.74 -4.81
C TYR A 143 -15.19 -8.70 -3.57
N ALA A 144 -16.50 -8.56 -3.75
CA ALA A 144 -17.50 -8.56 -2.67
C ALA A 144 -18.76 -9.35 -3.08
N PRO A 145 -18.64 -10.66 -3.36
CA PRO A 145 -19.76 -11.48 -3.85
C PRO A 145 -20.91 -11.60 -2.85
N ASP A 146 -20.64 -11.39 -1.57
CA ASP A 146 -21.53 -11.58 -0.43
C ASP A 146 -22.40 -10.36 -0.10
N THR A 147 -22.10 -9.18 -0.65
CA THR A 147 -22.82 -7.94 -0.29
C THR A 147 -24.07 -7.69 -1.12
N GLY A 148 -24.17 -8.33 -2.30
CA GLY A 148 -25.20 -8.01 -3.29
C GLY A 148 -25.10 -6.60 -3.89
N TRP A 149 -24.01 -5.87 -3.63
CA TRP A 149 -23.82 -4.52 -4.13
C TRP A 149 -23.66 -4.52 -5.65
N ARG A 150 -24.26 -3.50 -6.28
CA ARG A 150 -24.15 -3.23 -7.71
C ARG A 150 -24.40 -1.74 -7.96
N VAL A 151 -23.89 -1.25 -9.08
CA VAL A 151 -24.20 0.07 -9.62
C VAL A 151 -25.15 -0.07 -10.82
N SER A 152 -26.11 0.84 -10.94
CA SER A 152 -27.20 0.78 -11.92
C SER A 152 -27.71 2.18 -12.24
N PHE A 153 -27.91 2.44 -13.54
CA PHE A 153 -28.52 3.69 -14.01
C PHE A 153 -29.97 3.83 -13.53
N GLN A 154 -30.71 2.72 -13.44
CA GLN A 154 -32.11 2.70 -13.02
C GLN A 154 -32.25 2.98 -11.53
N ASP A 155 -31.32 2.45 -10.73
CA ASP A 155 -31.35 2.57 -9.27
C ASP A 155 -30.81 3.93 -8.80
N GLY A 156 -30.29 4.78 -9.70
CA GLY A 156 -29.72 6.09 -9.36
C GLY A 156 -28.30 6.05 -8.79
N THR A 157 -27.66 4.88 -8.77
CA THR A 157 -26.30 4.68 -8.23
C THR A 157 -25.18 4.99 -9.24
N ILE A 158 -25.54 5.47 -10.44
CA ILE A 158 -24.61 5.94 -11.47
C ILE A 158 -24.95 7.38 -11.86
N ALA A 159 -23.99 8.28 -11.66
CA ALA A 159 -24.00 9.61 -12.23
C ALA A 159 -23.16 9.65 -13.53
N ILE A 160 -23.57 10.47 -14.49
CA ILE A 160 -22.93 10.67 -15.80
C ILE A 160 -22.63 12.15 -15.96
N GLY A 161 -21.44 12.52 -16.43
CA GLY A 161 -21.16 13.94 -16.62
C GLY A 161 -19.80 14.33 -17.17
N SER A 162 -19.53 15.63 -17.09
CA SER A 162 -18.23 16.25 -17.37
C SER A 162 -17.86 17.18 -16.23
N ALA A 163 -16.90 16.77 -15.40
CA ALA A 163 -16.34 17.61 -14.36
C ALA A 163 -15.67 18.87 -14.92
N LYS A 164 -15.05 18.76 -16.11
CA LYS A 164 -14.41 19.87 -16.81
C LYS A 164 -15.40 20.97 -17.18
N HIS A 165 -16.57 20.57 -17.71
CA HIS A 165 -17.61 21.51 -18.09
C HIS A 165 -18.62 21.79 -16.97
N GLY A 166 -18.52 21.10 -15.84
CA GLY A 166 -19.30 21.39 -14.62
C GLY A 166 -20.75 20.93 -14.68
N TRP A 167 -21.07 19.91 -15.48
CA TRP A 167 -22.42 19.35 -15.55
C TRP A 167 -22.44 17.84 -15.31
N GLY A 168 -23.57 17.35 -14.83
CA GLY A 168 -23.82 15.91 -14.67
C GLY A 168 -25.30 15.62 -14.41
N PHE A 169 -25.67 14.34 -14.47
CA PHE A 169 -27.01 13.90 -14.16
C PHE A 169 -27.03 12.43 -13.71
N THR A 170 -28.11 12.08 -13.00
CA THR A 170 -28.60 10.71 -12.87
C THR A 170 -29.92 10.59 -13.64
N ILE A 171 -30.37 9.38 -13.96
CA ILE A 171 -31.59 9.18 -14.78
C ILE A 171 -32.84 9.72 -14.07
N ASP A 172 -32.91 9.66 -12.73
CA ASP A 172 -34.02 10.24 -11.96
C ASP A 172 -34.06 11.77 -12.09
N ILE A 173 -32.92 12.45 -12.07
CA ILE A 173 -32.84 13.91 -12.25
C ILE A 173 -33.31 14.33 -13.63
N LEU A 174 -32.89 13.62 -14.69
CA LEU A 174 -33.37 13.92 -16.04
C LEU A 174 -34.88 13.78 -16.17
N LYS A 175 -35.46 12.73 -15.57
CA LYS A 175 -36.92 12.52 -15.55
C LYS A 175 -37.64 13.62 -14.78
N GLU A 176 -37.12 13.98 -13.61
CA GLU A 176 -37.68 15.06 -12.77
C GLU A 176 -37.67 16.41 -13.49
N LYS A 177 -36.59 16.72 -14.22
CA LYS A 177 -36.46 17.96 -14.99
C LYS A 177 -37.08 17.92 -16.38
N GLY A 178 -37.60 16.76 -16.82
CA GLY A 178 -38.16 16.59 -18.16
C GLY A 178 -37.15 16.76 -19.31
N ILE A 179 -35.86 16.46 -19.07
CA ILE A 179 -34.78 16.64 -20.05
C ILE A 179 -34.44 15.28 -20.69
N ASP A 180 -34.52 15.19 -22.02
CA ASP A 180 -34.06 14.01 -22.77
C ASP A 180 -32.51 14.00 -22.85
N PRO A 181 -31.83 12.86 -22.64
CA PRO A 181 -30.38 12.76 -22.78
C PRO A 181 -29.83 13.29 -24.11
N LYS A 182 -30.59 13.25 -25.21
CA LYS A 182 -30.18 13.77 -26.52
C LYS A 182 -29.93 15.28 -26.51
N VAL A 183 -30.61 16.03 -25.63
CA VAL A 183 -30.39 17.47 -25.46
C VAL A 183 -28.91 17.75 -25.17
N ILE A 184 -28.23 16.87 -24.44
CA ILE A 184 -26.81 17.04 -24.13
C ILE A 184 -25.95 17.11 -25.40
N PHE A 185 -26.25 16.25 -26.38
CA PHE A 185 -25.55 16.21 -27.67
C PHE A 185 -25.85 17.47 -28.49
N GLU A 186 -27.13 17.87 -28.56
CA GLU A 186 -27.54 19.09 -29.25
C GLU A 186 -26.86 20.34 -28.67
N LYS A 187 -26.71 20.41 -27.34
CA LYS A 187 -26.02 21.52 -26.68
C LYS A 187 -24.53 21.54 -27.00
N TYR A 188 -23.89 20.37 -27.12
CA TYR A 188 -22.50 20.31 -27.56
C TYR A 188 -22.30 20.71 -29.03
N GLU A 189 -23.20 20.31 -29.92
CA GLU A 189 -23.17 20.71 -31.33
C GLU A 189 -23.30 22.23 -31.49
N LYS A 190 -24.11 22.87 -30.65
CA LYS A 190 -24.33 24.33 -30.63
C LYS A 190 -23.28 25.11 -29.83
N GLY A 191 -22.35 24.45 -29.14
CA GLY A 191 -21.38 25.11 -28.26
C GLY A 191 -22.02 25.78 -27.03
N GLU A 192 -23.14 25.23 -26.54
CA GLU A 192 -23.93 25.76 -25.42
C GLU A 192 -23.60 25.04 -24.10
N GLU A 193 -22.31 24.79 -23.78
CA GLU A 193 -21.96 24.01 -22.58
C GLU A 193 -22.35 24.73 -21.28
N LYS A 194 -22.45 26.07 -21.34
CA LYS A 194 -22.92 26.88 -20.20
C LYS A 194 -24.35 26.54 -19.81
N TRP A 195 -25.22 26.26 -20.78
CA TRP A 195 -26.60 25.85 -20.51
C TRP A 195 -26.63 24.53 -19.72
N LEU A 196 -25.76 23.57 -20.08
CA LEU A 196 -25.65 22.30 -19.36
C LEU A 196 -25.23 22.51 -17.91
N ARG A 197 -24.25 23.38 -17.64
CA ARG A 197 -23.84 23.71 -16.27
C ARG A 197 -24.95 24.34 -15.44
N GLU A 198 -25.74 25.21 -16.04
CA GLU A 198 -26.82 25.93 -15.34
C GLU A 198 -28.05 25.05 -15.07
N ASN A 199 -28.38 24.13 -15.98
CA ASN A 199 -29.59 23.30 -15.88
C ASN A 199 -29.33 21.90 -15.30
N LEU A 200 -28.11 21.39 -15.44
CA LEU A 200 -27.65 20.09 -14.93
C LEU A 200 -26.33 20.27 -14.16
N PRO A 201 -26.30 21.09 -13.10
CA PRO A 201 -25.08 21.38 -12.36
C PRO A 201 -24.51 20.09 -11.74
N LEU A 202 -23.19 19.91 -11.82
CA LEU A 202 -22.52 18.65 -11.46
C LEU A 202 -22.69 18.22 -9.99
N ASP A 203 -22.77 19.18 -9.08
CA ASP A 203 -22.91 18.92 -7.64
C ASP A 203 -24.23 18.23 -7.30
N GLU A 204 -25.34 18.63 -7.94
CA GLU A 204 -26.66 18.06 -7.70
C GLU A 204 -26.72 16.51 -7.83
N PRO A 205 -26.36 15.88 -8.96
CA PRO A 205 -26.40 14.43 -9.11
C PRO A 205 -25.42 13.72 -8.17
N LEU A 206 -24.24 14.29 -7.92
CA LEU A 206 -23.24 13.65 -7.07
C LEU A 206 -23.68 13.65 -5.60
N LEU A 207 -24.10 14.79 -5.08
CA LEU A 207 -24.53 14.91 -3.69
C LEU A 207 -25.83 14.14 -3.44
N ARG A 208 -26.82 14.21 -4.35
CA ARG A 208 -28.04 13.40 -4.26
C ARG A 208 -27.75 11.91 -4.28
N MET A 209 -26.87 11.45 -5.19
CA MET A 209 -26.48 10.04 -5.28
C MET A 209 -25.80 9.57 -3.99
N ILE A 210 -24.94 10.39 -3.38
CA ILE A 210 -24.31 10.09 -2.10
C ILE A 210 -25.36 9.93 -1.00
N VAL A 211 -26.25 10.92 -0.81
CA VAL A 211 -27.29 10.87 0.24
C VAL A 211 -28.21 9.66 0.09
N LYS A 212 -28.64 9.36 -1.13
CA LYS A 212 -29.60 8.27 -1.37
C LYS A 212 -29.01 6.88 -1.21
N HIS A 213 -27.71 6.71 -1.49
CA HIS A 213 -27.15 5.38 -1.72
C HIS A 213 -25.96 5.02 -0.85
N LEU A 214 -25.17 5.98 -0.36
CA LEU A 214 -24.09 5.70 0.57
C LEU A 214 -24.62 5.60 2.00
N PRO A 215 -24.09 4.67 2.81
CA PRO A 215 -24.60 4.43 4.15
C PRO A 215 -24.15 5.55 5.10
N SER A 216 -24.98 5.84 6.09
CA SER A 216 -24.53 6.60 7.26
C SER A 216 -23.54 5.77 8.09
N PRO A 217 -22.72 6.38 8.97
CA PRO A 217 -21.89 5.64 9.90
C PRO A 217 -22.68 4.57 10.66
N LYS A 218 -23.91 4.90 11.10
CA LYS A 218 -24.81 4.01 11.86
C LYS A 218 -25.12 2.70 11.14
N GLU A 219 -25.18 2.74 9.82
CA GLU A 219 -25.45 1.56 8.99
C GLU A 219 -24.17 0.81 8.63
N ALA A 220 -23.07 1.52 8.35
CA ALA A 220 -21.84 0.92 7.85
C ALA A 220 -20.93 0.36 8.96
N GLN A 221 -20.87 1.03 10.11
CA GLN A 221 -19.90 0.74 11.15
C GLN A 221 -20.01 -0.69 11.72
N PRO A 222 -21.21 -1.27 11.96
CA PRO A 222 -21.32 -2.64 12.47
C PRO A 222 -20.61 -3.68 11.60
N GLU A 223 -20.72 -3.57 10.27
CA GLU A 223 -20.03 -4.46 9.34
C GLU A 223 -18.54 -4.14 9.23
N LYS A 224 -18.18 -2.86 9.26
CA LYS A 224 -16.77 -2.42 9.20
C LYS A 224 -15.97 -2.93 10.40
N ILE A 225 -16.49 -2.77 11.62
CA ILE A 225 -15.76 -3.15 12.85
C ILE A 225 -15.51 -4.66 12.95
N ARG A 226 -16.42 -5.50 12.45
CA ARG A 226 -16.25 -6.97 12.41
C ARG A 226 -15.00 -7.38 11.65
N ARG A 227 -14.54 -6.53 10.72
CA ARG A 227 -13.37 -6.78 9.90
C ARG A 227 -12.10 -6.12 10.43
N ILE A 228 -12.22 -4.88 10.93
CA ILE A 228 -11.05 -4.08 11.29
C ILE A 228 -10.68 -4.21 12.77
N TRP A 229 -11.54 -4.78 13.60
CA TRP A 229 -11.30 -4.96 15.03
C TRP A 229 -11.49 -6.42 15.45
N PRO A 230 -10.41 -7.13 15.84
CA PRO A 230 -10.47 -8.54 16.21
C PRO A 230 -10.90 -8.75 17.67
N GLY A 231 -11.29 -7.70 18.38
CA GLY A 231 -11.79 -7.80 19.75
C GLY A 231 -13.16 -8.46 19.83
N ASP A 232 -13.56 -8.77 21.06
CA ASP A 232 -14.86 -9.37 21.35
C ASP A 232 -15.99 -8.39 20.99
N GLN A 233 -16.78 -8.77 19.97
CA GLN A 233 -17.88 -7.97 19.47
C GLN A 233 -19.00 -7.81 20.49
N ASP A 234 -19.15 -8.74 21.44
CA ASP A 234 -20.22 -8.75 22.44
C ASP A 234 -19.83 -8.11 23.78
N SER A 235 -18.57 -7.71 23.91
CA SER A 235 -18.09 -6.84 24.99
C SER A 235 -18.84 -5.51 25.02
N GLU A 236 -18.77 -4.81 26.15
CA GLU A 236 -19.31 -3.45 26.31
C GLU A 236 -18.80 -2.51 25.21
N LEU A 237 -17.48 -2.49 24.99
CA LEU A 237 -16.84 -1.70 23.94
C LEU A 237 -17.28 -2.14 22.53
N GLY A 238 -17.39 -3.45 22.28
CA GLY A 238 -17.86 -3.98 21.01
C GLY A 238 -19.29 -3.57 20.68
N LYS A 239 -20.17 -3.56 21.68
CA LYS A 239 -21.55 -3.06 21.55
C LYS A 239 -21.60 -1.56 21.35
N ALA A 240 -20.81 -0.79 22.11
CA ALA A 240 -20.72 0.66 21.98
C ALA A 240 -20.25 1.08 20.58
N MET A 241 -19.24 0.40 20.02
CA MET A 241 -18.81 0.62 18.63
C MET A 241 -19.87 0.23 17.60
N ARG A 242 -20.62 -0.87 17.78
CA ARG A 242 -21.72 -1.19 16.85
C ARG A 242 -22.85 -0.18 16.93
N GLY A 243 -23.13 0.33 18.13
CA GLY A 243 -24.17 1.31 18.39
C GLY A 243 -23.78 2.74 18.00
N ILE A 244 -22.49 3.01 17.76
CA ILE A 244 -21.94 4.36 17.59
C ILE A 244 -22.29 5.21 18.80
N ASP A 245 -22.05 4.64 19.98
CA ASP A 245 -22.42 5.24 21.25
C ASP A 245 -21.46 6.39 21.59
N PRO A 246 -21.90 7.66 21.61
CA PRO A 246 -21.04 8.79 21.97
C PRO A 246 -20.70 8.82 23.47
N ASP A 247 -21.49 8.14 24.30
CA ASP A 247 -21.34 8.07 25.75
C ASP A 247 -20.62 6.79 26.20
N GLY A 248 -20.36 5.87 25.26
CA GLY A 248 -19.63 4.63 25.50
C GLY A 248 -18.11 4.85 25.68
N PRO A 249 -17.35 3.76 25.92
CA PRO A 249 -15.90 3.84 26.08
C PRO A 249 -15.22 4.39 24.83
N LEU A 250 -14.27 5.33 25.01
CA LEU A 250 -13.55 5.95 23.90
C LEU A 250 -12.72 4.93 23.13
N MET A 251 -12.99 4.82 21.83
CA MET A 251 -12.20 4.03 20.89
C MET A 251 -12.12 4.77 19.56
N ALA A 252 -10.90 5.17 19.21
CA ALA A 252 -10.60 5.93 17.99
C ALA A 252 -9.37 5.36 17.28
N MET A 253 -9.26 5.60 15.98
CA MET A 253 -8.14 5.14 15.15
C MET A 253 -7.52 6.30 14.41
N ILE A 254 -6.19 6.41 14.43
CA ILE A 254 -5.44 7.28 13.52
C ILE A 254 -5.35 6.60 12.17
N THR A 255 -5.92 7.21 11.13
CA THR A 255 -5.91 6.67 9.78
C THR A 255 -4.76 7.25 8.97
N LYS A 256 -4.40 8.52 9.18
CA LYS A 256 -3.43 9.22 8.35
C LYS A 256 -2.66 10.29 9.13
N LEU A 257 -1.42 10.54 8.69
CA LEU A 257 -0.66 11.73 9.05
C LEU A 257 -0.72 12.72 7.88
N PHE A 258 -1.11 13.95 8.16
CA PHE A 258 -1.04 15.07 7.25
C PHE A 258 0.08 16.01 7.67
N ILE A 259 1.03 16.26 6.77
CA ILE A 259 2.13 17.20 7.02
C ILE A 259 1.77 18.52 6.35
N HIS A 260 1.51 19.54 7.15
CA HIS A 260 1.07 20.83 6.65
C HIS A 260 2.10 21.43 5.68
N PRO A 261 1.73 21.85 4.46
CA PRO A 261 2.67 22.21 3.40
C PRO A 261 3.59 23.40 3.77
N ARG A 262 3.06 24.39 4.49
CA ARG A 262 3.84 25.56 4.97
C ARG A 262 4.53 25.35 6.32
N THR A 263 3.76 25.08 7.38
CA THR A 263 4.27 25.00 8.76
C THR A 263 5.03 23.71 9.06
N LYS A 264 4.88 22.68 8.22
CA LYS A 264 5.43 21.32 8.38
C LYS A 264 5.00 20.65 9.69
N ARG A 265 3.96 21.18 10.35
CA ARG A 265 3.33 20.55 11.51
C ARG A 265 2.63 19.28 11.06
N VAL A 266 2.72 18.24 11.89
CA VAL A 266 1.99 17.00 11.68
C VAL A 266 0.62 17.11 12.32
N VAL A 267 -0.41 16.89 11.51
CA VAL A 267 -1.79 16.76 11.92
C VAL A 267 -2.16 15.28 11.77
N LEU A 268 -2.69 14.69 12.83
CA LEU A 268 -3.18 13.32 12.82
C LEU A 268 -4.65 13.35 12.41
N ILE A 269 -5.01 12.59 11.39
CA ILE A 269 -6.39 12.41 10.95
C ILE A 269 -6.84 11.01 11.36
N GLY A 270 -8.05 10.92 11.91
CA GLY A 270 -8.58 9.67 12.41
C GLY A 270 -10.09 9.63 12.43
N ARG A 271 -10.64 8.55 12.98
CA ARG A 271 -12.09 8.35 13.19
C ARG A 271 -12.37 7.91 14.62
N VAL A 272 -13.43 8.46 15.22
CA VAL A 272 -13.98 7.97 16.49
C VAL A 272 -15.01 6.88 16.18
N PHE A 273 -14.83 5.68 16.75
CA PHE A 273 -15.75 4.55 16.59
C PHE A 273 -16.68 4.40 17.79
N SER A 274 -16.23 4.75 18.99
CA SER A 274 -17.05 4.75 20.21
C SER A 274 -16.58 5.87 21.14
N GLY A 275 -17.48 6.36 21.97
CA GLY A 275 -17.26 7.46 22.89
C GLY A 275 -17.09 8.81 22.21
N THR A 276 -16.52 9.75 22.95
CA THR A 276 -16.28 11.13 22.49
C THR A 276 -14.84 11.54 22.77
N LEU A 277 -14.14 12.01 21.73
CA LEU A 277 -12.78 12.55 21.86
C LEU A 277 -12.86 14.03 22.19
N ARG A 278 -12.10 14.51 23.18
CA ARG A 278 -12.20 15.88 23.68
C ARG A 278 -10.85 16.59 23.69
N ALA A 279 -10.86 17.89 23.39
CA ALA A 279 -9.69 18.74 23.47
C ALA A 279 -9.23 18.89 24.93
N GLY A 280 -7.92 18.84 25.16
CA GLY A 280 -7.29 19.03 26.47
C GLY A 280 -7.19 17.76 27.32
N GLU A 281 -7.92 16.69 26.98
CA GLU A 281 -7.91 15.42 27.70
C GLU A 281 -6.66 14.58 27.42
N GLN A 282 -6.35 13.69 28.36
CA GLN A 282 -5.35 12.65 28.15
C GLN A 282 -5.99 11.47 27.44
N VAL A 283 -5.22 10.82 26.58
CA VAL A 283 -5.59 9.60 25.88
C VAL A 283 -4.44 8.61 25.92
N ARG A 284 -4.75 7.32 25.80
CA ARG A 284 -3.76 6.25 25.72
C ARG A 284 -3.59 5.77 24.29
N LEU A 285 -2.34 5.69 23.84
CA LEU A 285 -1.96 5.01 22.62
C LEU A 285 -1.71 3.53 22.93
N LEU A 286 -2.53 2.62 22.38
CA LEU A 286 -2.46 1.20 22.73
C LEU A 286 -1.19 0.52 22.20
N THR A 287 -0.79 0.80 20.97
CA THR A 287 0.38 0.16 20.34
C THR A 287 1.67 0.74 20.91
N ALA A 288 1.73 2.07 21.01
CA ALA A 288 2.87 2.77 21.62
C ALA A 288 2.96 2.63 23.15
N LYS A 289 1.90 2.14 23.81
CA LYS A 289 1.81 1.94 25.28
C LYS A 289 2.18 3.18 26.10
N ARG A 290 1.69 4.35 25.69
CA ARG A 290 1.94 5.61 26.40
C ARG A 290 0.72 6.52 26.44
N LEU A 291 0.71 7.42 27.41
CA LEU A 291 -0.29 8.47 27.53
C LEU A 291 0.15 9.72 26.76
N GLU A 292 -0.81 10.38 26.13
CA GLU A 292 -0.61 11.61 25.37
C GLU A 292 -1.74 12.59 25.67
N ARG A 293 -1.51 13.88 25.41
CA ARG A 293 -2.52 14.93 25.60
C ARG A 293 -3.00 15.47 24.26
N VAL A 294 -4.32 15.55 24.10
CA VAL A 294 -4.95 16.16 22.93
C VAL A 294 -4.83 17.69 23.04
N GLN A 295 -3.87 18.31 22.36
CA GLN A 295 -3.64 19.76 22.50
C GLN A 295 -4.66 20.59 21.72
N ARG A 296 -4.91 20.18 20.47
CA ARG A 296 -5.87 20.84 19.58
C ARG A 296 -6.65 19.76 18.83
N LEU A 297 -7.97 19.89 18.84
CA LEU A 297 -8.90 18.94 18.24
C LEU A 297 -9.83 19.71 17.31
N GLY A 298 -10.21 19.08 16.21
CA GLY A 298 -11.12 19.68 15.25
C GLY A 298 -11.40 18.76 14.08
N VAL A 299 -11.90 19.34 13.01
CA VAL A 299 -12.10 18.66 11.73
C VAL A 299 -11.23 19.32 10.68
N MET A 300 -10.76 18.53 9.72
CA MET A 300 -9.90 19.01 8.66
C MET A 300 -10.73 19.65 7.55
N GLU A 301 -10.37 20.87 7.14
CA GLU A 301 -10.88 21.54 5.94
C GLU A 301 -9.69 21.90 5.05
N ILE A 302 -9.43 21.06 4.04
CA ILE A 302 -8.34 21.17 3.06
C ILE A 302 -6.95 21.14 3.73
N THR A 303 -6.49 22.28 4.26
CA THR A 303 -5.20 22.42 4.96
C THR A 303 -5.34 22.85 6.41
N ASP A 304 -6.52 23.33 6.79
CA ASP A 304 -6.77 23.95 8.09
C ASP A 304 -7.54 23.01 9.03
N ILE A 305 -7.33 23.20 10.33
CA ILE A 305 -8.14 22.55 11.36
C ILE A 305 -9.18 23.56 11.80
N LEU A 306 -10.46 23.22 11.60
CA LEU A 306 -11.57 23.90 12.25
C LEU A 306 -11.68 23.36 13.67
N ASP A 307 -11.37 24.19 14.66
CA ASP A 307 -11.36 23.79 16.07
C ASP A 307 -12.75 23.37 16.54
N ILE A 308 -12.84 22.17 17.11
CA ILE A 308 -14.06 21.62 17.72
C ILE A 308 -13.68 21.01 19.07
N PRO A 309 -14.35 21.40 20.17
CA PRO A 309 -13.97 20.96 21.52
C PRO A 309 -14.19 19.46 21.75
N GLU A 310 -15.18 18.87 21.11
CA GLU A 310 -15.56 17.45 21.26
C GLU A 310 -15.96 16.85 19.91
N ILE A 311 -15.54 15.61 19.65
CA ILE A 311 -15.89 14.88 18.43
C ILE A 311 -16.44 13.51 18.83
N PRO A 312 -17.75 13.26 18.64
CA PRO A 312 -18.38 12.01 19.03
C PRO A 312 -18.15 10.90 17.99
N ALA A 313 -18.44 9.67 18.40
CA ALA A 313 -18.45 8.49 17.56
C ALA A 313 -19.16 8.70 16.20
N GLY A 314 -18.58 8.12 15.15
CA GLY A 314 -19.06 8.22 13.76
C GLY A 314 -18.39 9.31 12.93
N ASN A 315 -17.63 10.21 13.54
CA ASN A 315 -16.99 11.35 12.85
C ASN A 315 -15.49 11.15 12.64
N LEU A 316 -14.97 11.69 11.53
CA LEU A 316 -13.56 11.94 11.36
C LEU A 316 -13.11 13.12 12.23
N PHE A 317 -11.87 13.07 12.72
CA PHE A 317 -11.23 14.14 13.46
C PHE A 317 -9.85 14.47 12.89
N ALA A 318 -9.41 15.68 13.20
CA ALA A 318 -8.06 16.17 13.03
C ALA A 318 -7.50 16.57 14.40
N LEU A 319 -6.32 16.06 14.73
CA LEU A 319 -5.68 16.24 16.01
C LEU A 319 -4.26 16.76 15.83
N TYR A 320 -3.88 17.71 16.68
CA TYR A 320 -2.51 18.17 16.83
C TYR A 320 -2.09 18.07 18.30
N GLY A 321 -0.85 17.63 18.54
CA GLY A 321 -0.25 17.65 19.88
C GLY A 321 0.85 16.62 20.09
N PHE A 322 0.74 15.45 19.46
CA PHE A 322 1.71 14.36 19.56
C PHE A 322 1.93 13.67 18.21
N HIS A 323 2.91 12.75 18.16
CA HIS A 323 3.26 12.00 16.97
C HIS A 323 3.07 10.50 17.19
N CYS A 324 2.34 9.84 16.29
CA CYS A 324 2.21 8.39 16.24
C CYS A 324 2.02 7.95 14.77
N PRO A 325 2.31 6.68 14.43
CA PRO A 325 2.09 6.17 13.08
C PRO A 325 0.59 6.03 12.75
N ALA A 326 0.29 5.91 11.45
CA ALA A 326 -1.04 5.50 11.00
C ALA A 326 -1.35 4.06 11.46
N GLY A 327 -2.61 3.81 11.79
CA GLY A 327 -3.08 2.56 12.40
C GLY A 327 -3.06 2.54 13.92
N GLU A 328 -2.48 3.56 14.58
CA GLU A 328 -2.50 3.65 16.05
C GLU A 328 -3.94 3.74 16.59
N THR A 329 -4.18 3.08 17.72
CA THR A 329 -5.48 3.06 18.41
C THR A 329 -5.42 3.95 19.64
N ILE A 330 -6.40 4.83 19.77
CA ILE A 330 -6.58 5.78 20.86
C ILE A 330 -7.75 5.33 21.74
N VAL A 331 -7.51 5.22 23.04
CA VAL A 331 -8.54 4.90 24.05
C VAL A 331 -8.45 5.86 25.24
N ALA A 332 -9.42 5.76 26.16
CA ALA A 332 -9.36 6.48 27.44
C ALA A 332 -8.12 6.07 28.28
N PRO A 333 -7.57 6.97 29.11
CA PRO A 333 -6.31 6.73 29.85
C PRO A 333 -6.27 5.48 30.73
N ASP A 334 -7.41 5.12 31.29
CA ASP A 334 -7.64 4.02 32.24
C ASP A 334 -7.89 2.67 31.56
N MET A 335 -8.12 2.66 30.25
CA MET A 335 -8.34 1.43 29.49
C MET A 335 -7.02 0.73 29.18
N GLU A 336 -6.78 -0.41 29.84
CA GLU A 336 -5.63 -1.30 29.60
C GLU A 336 -6.07 -2.67 29.07
N GLY A 337 -5.19 -3.36 28.33
CA GLY A 337 -5.45 -4.69 27.82
C GLY A 337 -6.49 -4.77 26.68
N VAL A 338 -6.94 -3.63 26.16
CA VAL A 338 -7.87 -3.55 25.03
C VAL A 338 -7.19 -4.00 23.74
N THR A 339 -7.88 -4.82 22.96
CA THR A 339 -7.41 -5.25 21.64
C THR A 339 -7.36 -4.05 20.69
N PRO A 340 -6.21 -3.74 20.05
CA PRO A 340 -6.12 -2.65 19.08
C PRO A 340 -6.80 -3.01 17.75
N PHE A 341 -7.06 -2.01 16.90
CA PHE A 341 -7.45 -2.26 15.52
C PHE A 341 -6.35 -2.97 14.73
N VAL A 342 -6.73 -3.68 13.67
CA VAL A 342 -5.75 -4.32 12.77
C VAL A 342 -4.94 -3.26 12.02
N GLU A 343 -3.63 -3.51 11.88
CA GLU A 343 -2.74 -2.68 11.08
C GLU A 343 -3.26 -2.55 9.64
N ILE A 344 -3.05 -1.38 9.04
CA ILE A 344 -3.42 -1.12 7.64
C ILE A 344 -2.40 -1.87 6.77
N LYS A 345 -2.89 -2.88 6.04
CA LYS A 345 -2.07 -3.63 5.09
C LYS A 345 -1.92 -2.83 3.79
N TYR A 346 -0.75 -2.91 3.19
CA TYR A 346 -0.46 -2.27 1.92
C TYR A 346 -0.27 -3.32 0.84
N ALA A 347 -0.86 -3.10 -0.34
CA ALA A 347 -0.86 -4.08 -1.41
C ALA A 347 0.51 -4.25 -2.12
N ALA A 348 1.46 -3.34 -1.89
CA ALA A 348 2.72 -3.27 -2.63
C ALA A 348 3.94 -3.28 -1.70
N GLU A 349 4.90 -4.15 -2.02
CA GLU A 349 6.24 -4.17 -1.39
C GLU A 349 7.17 -3.16 -2.10
N PRO A 350 8.11 -2.52 -1.38
CA PRO A 350 9.13 -1.68 -2.00
C PRO A 350 10.06 -2.47 -2.94
N VAL A 351 10.20 -2.02 -4.18
CA VAL A 351 11.04 -2.65 -5.21
C VAL A 351 12.07 -1.71 -5.84
N VAL A 352 12.03 -0.42 -5.52
CA VAL A 352 13.00 0.59 -5.95
C VAL A 352 13.70 1.16 -4.72
N SER A 353 14.99 1.45 -4.83
CA SER A 353 15.77 2.11 -3.77
C SER A 353 16.66 3.21 -4.32
N ILE A 354 16.90 4.22 -3.49
CA ILE A 354 17.85 5.31 -3.73
C ILE A 354 18.68 5.54 -2.47
N ALA A 355 19.92 5.97 -2.64
CA ALA A 355 20.74 6.46 -1.55
C ALA A 355 20.59 7.99 -1.46
N ILE A 356 20.39 8.49 -0.24
CA ILE A 356 20.34 9.92 0.07
C ILE A 356 21.36 10.26 1.16
N LYS A 357 22.03 11.40 0.98
CA LYS A 357 22.95 11.96 1.98
C LYS A 357 22.84 13.47 2.02
N PRO A 358 23.05 14.10 3.19
CA PRO A 358 23.01 15.56 3.27
C PRO A 358 24.21 16.16 2.53
N LEU A 359 24.04 17.35 1.94
CA LEU A 359 25.16 18.12 1.38
C LEU A 359 26.16 18.51 2.46
N ASN A 360 25.65 18.88 3.65
CA ASN A 360 26.45 19.11 4.84
C ASN A 360 26.44 17.86 5.73
N PRO A 361 27.57 17.16 5.94
CA PRO A 361 27.64 15.97 6.80
C PRO A 361 27.15 16.18 8.23
N GLN A 362 27.22 17.40 8.77
CA GLN A 362 26.74 17.73 10.12
C GLN A 362 25.21 17.66 10.25
N GLU A 363 24.47 17.67 9.13
CA GLU A 363 23.00 17.58 9.13
C GLU A 363 22.47 16.13 9.05
N LEU A 364 23.31 15.11 9.26
CA LEU A 364 22.92 13.71 9.14
C LEU A 364 21.77 13.32 10.10
N ASP A 365 21.82 13.79 11.35
CA ASP A 365 20.77 13.55 12.34
C ASP A 365 19.46 14.26 11.97
N LYS A 366 19.58 15.49 11.46
CA LYS A 366 18.45 16.29 10.98
C LYS A 366 17.79 15.59 9.78
N LEU A 367 18.58 15.05 8.85
CA LEU A 367 18.09 14.25 7.74
C LEU A 367 17.32 13.03 8.27
N GLY A 368 17.90 12.27 9.21
CA GLY A 368 17.27 11.10 9.81
C GLY A 368 15.90 11.40 10.42
N LYS A 369 15.76 12.54 11.10
CA LYS A 369 14.48 12.99 11.65
C LYS A 369 13.41 13.19 10.57
N TRP A 370 13.76 13.85 9.46
CA TRP A 370 12.82 14.12 8.36
C TRP A 370 12.49 12.88 7.54
N VAL A 371 13.47 12.01 7.30
CA VAL A 371 13.25 10.72 6.63
C VAL A 371 12.26 9.87 7.43
N LYS A 372 12.47 9.74 8.75
CA LYS A 372 11.53 9.03 9.65
C LYS A 372 10.13 9.62 9.57
N LEU A 373 10.01 10.94 9.57
CA LEU A 373 8.72 11.63 9.50
C LEU A 373 7.97 11.32 8.20
N TRP A 374 8.63 11.50 7.04
CA TRP A 374 8.01 11.27 5.74
C TRP A 374 7.67 9.79 5.50
N VAL A 375 8.54 8.87 5.93
CA VAL A 375 8.26 7.43 5.87
C VAL A 375 7.13 7.03 6.82
N SER A 376 6.98 7.68 7.98
CA SER A 376 5.83 7.43 8.86
C SER A 376 4.50 7.91 8.28
N ALA A 377 4.52 8.92 7.41
CA ALA A 377 3.35 9.39 6.69
C ALA A 377 3.01 8.49 5.49
N ASP A 378 4.01 7.84 4.89
CA ASP A 378 3.86 6.87 3.81
C ASP A 378 4.56 5.53 4.14
N PRO A 379 3.89 4.62 4.86
CA PRO A 379 4.47 3.36 5.29
C PRO A 379 4.66 2.34 4.16
N THR A 380 4.32 2.70 2.91
CA THR A 380 4.72 1.90 1.75
C THR A 380 6.15 2.20 1.30
N ALA A 381 6.75 3.26 1.83
CA ALA A 381 8.18 3.50 1.78
C ALA A 381 8.88 2.91 3.01
N GLN A 382 10.16 2.57 2.86
CA GLN A 382 11.01 2.09 3.94
C GLN A 382 12.33 2.84 3.90
N PHE A 383 12.98 2.97 5.05
CA PHE A 383 14.34 3.49 5.09
C PHE A 383 15.23 2.61 5.96
N ARG A 384 16.51 2.57 5.62
CA ARG A 384 17.57 2.02 6.46
C ARG A 384 18.82 2.90 6.37
N ILE A 385 19.65 2.82 7.39
CA ILE A 385 20.98 3.43 7.36
C ILE A 385 21.95 2.35 6.90
N ASP A 386 22.78 2.68 5.92
CA ASP A 386 23.94 1.87 5.58
C ASP A 386 25.08 2.25 6.53
N GLU A 387 25.46 1.32 7.42
CA GLU A 387 26.44 1.59 8.46
C GLU A 387 27.87 1.78 7.90
N GLU A 388 28.17 1.23 6.73
CA GLU A 388 29.49 1.33 6.09
C GLU A 388 29.64 2.67 5.37
N THR A 389 28.64 3.06 4.58
CA THR A 389 28.71 4.31 3.80
C THR A 389 28.16 5.52 4.55
N LYS A 390 27.45 5.30 5.68
CA LYS A 390 26.69 6.31 6.43
C LYS A 390 25.68 7.05 5.55
N GLU A 391 25.11 6.35 4.57
CA GLU A 391 24.06 6.86 3.69
C GLU A 391 22.69 6.31 4.11
N TYR A 392 21.63 7.11 3.90
CA TYR A 392 20.26 6.63 4.08
C TYR A 392 19.80 5.98 2.78
N ILE A 393 19.39 4.72 2.85
CA ILE A 393 18.75 4.03 1.72
C ILE A 393 17.24 4.18 1.88
N LEU A 394 16.60 4.90 0.97
CA LEU A 394 15.16 5.06 0.89
C LEU A 394 14.60 4.14 -0.19
N SER A 395 13.67 3.27 0.18
CA SER A 395 13.03 2.27 -0.68
C SER A 395 11.54 2.58 -0.84
N GLY A 396 11.01 2.37 -2.04
CA GLY A 396 9.61 2.63 -2.39
C GLY A 396 9.08 1.68 -3.45
N ILE A 397 7.79 1.78 -3.76
CA ILE A 397 7.07 0.99 -4.74
C ILE A 397 7.58 1.29 -6.16
N ASP A 398 7.82 2.56 -6.47
CA ASP A 398 8.27 2.98 -7.79
C ASP A 398 9.15 4.26 -7.75
N PRO A 399 9.79 4.64 -8.87
CA PRO A 399 10.66 5.81 -8.90
C PRO A 399 9.92 7.14 -8.66
N LEU A 400 8.66 7.26 -9.06
CA LEU A 400 7.87 8.49 -8.90
C LEU A 400 7.62 8.79 -7.43
N GLN A 401 7.27 7.77 -6.65
CA GLN A 401 7.11 7.88 -5.20
C GLN A 401 8.38 8.44 -4.55
N LEU A 402 9.54 7.85 -4.89
CA LEU A 402 10.83 8.23 -4.33
C LEU A 402 11.25 9.64 -4.76
N GLU A 403 10.95 10.04 -6.00
CA GLU A 403 11.19 11.40 -6.50
C GLU A 403 10.43 12.44 -5.65
N ILE A 404 9.15 12.17 -5.35
CA ILE A 404 8.32 13.08 -4.54
C ILE A 404 8.81 13.13 -3.09
N LEU A 405 9.11 11.97 -2.49
CA LEU A 405 9.63 11.90 -1.12
C LEU A 405 10.97 12.64 -1.00
N THR A 406 11.89 12.40 -1.94
CA THR A 406 13.20 13.08 -1.93
C THR A 406 13.10 14.57 -2.14
N LYS A 407 12.23 15.04 -3.03
CA LYS A 407 12.00 16.47 -3.23
C LYS A 407 11.58 17.15 -1.93
N ARG A 408 10.65 16.52 -1.20
CA ARG A 408 10.15 17.01 0.10
C ARG A 408 11.18 16.95 1.21
N ILE A 409 12.00 15.92 1.24
CA ILE A 409 13.15 15.84 2.17
C ILE A 409 14.16 16.94 1.83
N ASN A 410 14.42 17.18 0.54
CA ASN A 410 15.36 18.17 0.04
C ASN A 410 14.97 19.62 0.37
N GLU A 411 13.67 19.90 0.56
CA GLU A 411 13.19 21.19 1.08
C GLU A 411 13.62 21.44 2.53
N MET A 412 13.83 20.39 3.32
CA MET A 412 14.14 20.47 4.76
C MET A 412 15.64 20.42 5.05
N VAL A 413 16.33 19.55 4.30
CA VAL A 413 17.76 19.31 4.38
C VAL A 413 18.23 19.11 2.96
N ARG A 414 19.18 19.91 2.49
CA ARG A 414 19.69 19.75 1.12
C ARG A 414 20.41 18.41 0.99
N ILE A 415 20.00 17.58 0.04
CA ILE A 415 20.51 16.22 -0.14
C ILE A 415 21.10 15.99 -1.53
N LYS A 416 22.04 15.04 -1.62
CA LYS A 416 22.40 14.35 -2.87
C LYS A 416 21.59 13.06 -2.95
N VAL A 417 21.10 12.74 -4.14
CA VAL A 417 20.26 11.56 -4.42
C VAL A 417 20.97 10.73 -5.49
N SER A 418 21.10 9.42 -5.26
CA SER A 418 21.61 8.49 -6.28
C SER A 418 20.55 8.20 -7.35
N PRO A 419 20.93 7.65 -8.51
CA PRO A 419 19.95 7.06 -9.42
C PRO A 419 19.11 5.96 -8.72
N PRO A 420 17.83 5.78 -9.12
CA PRO A 420 17.00 4.70 -8.62
C PRO A 420 17.54 3.34 -9.04
N ILE A 421 17.49 2.39 -8.12
CA ILE A 421 18.01 1.04 -8.28
C ILE A 421 16.86 0.06 -8.01
N ILE A 422 16.65 -0.88 -8.94
CA ILE A 422 15.71 -1.98 -8.71
C ILE A 422 16.31 -2.99 -7.73
N VAL A 423 15.55 -3.33 -6.70
CA VAL A 423 15.95 -4.27 -5.66
C VAL A 423 15.50 -5.67 -6.06
N TYR A 424 16.47 -6.55 -6.27
CA TYR A 424 16.23 -7.96 -6.56
C TYR A 424 15.95 -8.74 -5.27
N ARG A 425 15.66 -10.03 -5.39
CA ARG A 425 15.56 -10.96 -4.26
C ARG A 425 16.45 -12.18 -4.47
N GLU A 426 17.01 -12.72 -3.39
CA GLU A 426 17.72 -13.99 -3.43
C GLU A 426 16.81 -15.09 -2.90
N VAL A 427 16.64 -16.17 -3.67
CA VAL A 427 15.69 -17.25 -3.37
C VAL A 427 16.40 -18.59 -3.46
N PRO A 428 16.36 -19.44 -2.42
CA PRO A 428 16.89 -20.80 -2.50
C PRO A 428 15.99 -21.62 -3.42
N THR A 429 16.55 -22.49 -4.27
CA THR A 429 15.75 -23.28 -5.22
C THR A 429 15.51 -24.72 -4.76
N GLN A 430 16.25 -25.17 -3.75
CA GLN A 430 16.16 -26.51 -3.18
C GLN A 430 16.55 -26.48 -1.69
N ARG A 431 16.40 -27.61 -0.99
CA ARG A 431 16.93 -27.74 0.37
C ARG A 431 18.47 -27.75 0.33
N GLY A 432 19.07 -26.86 1.10
CA GLY A 432 20.50 -26.77 1.32
C GLY A 432 21.01 -27.87 2.24
N MET A 433 22.34 -28.00 2.31
CA MET A 433 22.98 -28.93 3.23
C MET A 433 22.65 -28.54 4.66
N GLU A 434 22.32 -29.55 5.47
CA GLU A 434 22.24 -29.40 6.92
C GLU A 434 23.65 -29.41 7.48
N VAL A 435 24.07 -28.29 8.04
CA VAL A 435 25.45 -28.08 8.49
C VAL A 435 25.51 -27.74 9.96
N GLN A 436 26.47 -28.34 10.65
CA GLN A 436 26.79 -28.00 12.02
C GLN A 436 27.96 -27.01 12.03
N THR A 437 27.76 -25.87 12.67
CA THR A 437 28.78 -24.85 12.83
C THR A 437 29.04 -24.56 14.29
N LYS A 438 30.17 -23.93 14.57
CA LYS A 438 30.65 -23.58 15.91
C LYS A 438 30.95 -22.09 16.03
N SER A 439 30.83 -21.58 17.26
CA SER A 439 31.27 -20.23 17.61
C SER A 439 32.80 -20.10 17.51
N ASN A 440 33.34 -18.88 17.53
CA ASN A 440 34.78 -18.64 17.42
C ASN A 440 35.54 -19.32 18.58
N ASN A 441 34.97 -19.31 19.79
CA ASN A 441 35.52 -20.01 20.95
C ASN A 441 35.27 -21.53 20.94
N ALA A 442 34.56 -22.08 19.94
CA ALA A 442 34.19 -23.48 19.78
C ALA A 442 33.32 -24.11 20.89
N LEU A 443 32.84 -23.31 21.86
CA LEU A 443 32.04 -23.76 23.00
C LEU A 443 30.55 -23.89 22.68
N ASN A 444 30.07 -23.18 21.65
CA ASN A 444 28.70 -23.26 21.17
C ASN A 444 28.66 -23.86 19.77
N ARG A 445 27.59 -24.58 19.46
CA ARG A 445 27.37 -25.19 18.16
C ARG A 445 25.90 -25.08 17.78
N ILE A 446 25.63 -24.97 16.49
CA ILE A 446 24.27 -24.96 15.97
C ILE A 446 24.23 -25.74 14.66
N LYS A 447 23.16 -26.50 14.44
CA LYS A 447 22.90 -27.24 13.21
C LYS A 447 21.69 -26.63 12.51
N ILE A 448 21.89 -26.12 11.30
CA ILE A 448 20.86 -25.43 10.53
C ILE A 448 20.84 -25.97 9.09
N TYR A 449 19.66 -26.03 8.50
CA TYR A 449 19.50 -26.03 7.06
C TYR A 449 18.55 -24.92 6.58
N VAL A 450 18.68 -24.53 5.32
CA VAL A 450 17.83 -23.58 4.62
C VAL A 450 17.13 -24.27 3.46
N GLU A 451 15.86 -23.98 3.22
CA GLU A 451 15.09 -24.48 2.08
C GLU A 451 14.12 -23.40 1.54
N PRO A 452 13.62 -23.53 0.30
CA PRO A 452 12.52 -22.69 -0.17
C PRO A 452 11.28 -22.91 0.69
N LEU A 453 10.70 -21.81 1.13
CA LEU A 453 9.39 -21.78 1.75
C LEU A 453 8.33 -22.09 0.69
N ASP A 454 7.31 -22.86 1.05
CA ASP A 454 6.28 -23.23 0.10
C ASP A 454 5.50 -21.98 -0.38
N PRO A 455 5.10 -21.92 -1.67
CA PRO A 455 4.45 -20.75 -2.23
C PRO A 455 3.13 -20.38 -1.55
N VAL A 456 2.41 -21.36 -1.01
CA VAL A 456 1.13 -21.13 -0.32
C VAL A 456 1.37 -20.38 0.98
N THR A 457 2.37 -20.77 1.76
CA THR A 457 2.76 -20.06 2.98
C THR A 457 3.26 -18.64 2.67
N VAL A 458 4.05 -18.45 1.62
CA VAL A 458 4.45 -17.10 1.16
C VAL A 458 3.23 -16.23 0.88
N ASP A 459 2.23 -16.76 0.18
CA ASP A 459 0.97 -16.05 -0.12
C ASP A 459 0.13 -15.77 1.14
N LEU A 460 0.06 -16.71 2.08
CA LEU A 460 -0.61 -16.52 3.37
C LEU A 460 0.04 -15.41 4.19
N ILE A 461 1.38 -15.29 4.18
CA ILE A 461 2.10 -14.21 4.84
C ILE A 461 1.83 -12.88 4.14
N ARG A 462 1.91 -12.82 2.81
CA ARG A 462 1.67 -11.60 2.03
C ARG A 462 0.26 -11.04 2.20
N LYS A 463 -0.74 -11.93 2.20
CA LYS A 463 -2.14 -11.57 2.51
C LYS A 463 -2.34 -11.27 3.99
N GLY A 464 -1.32 -11.50 4.83
CA GLY A 464 -1.34 -11.37 6.29
C GLY A 464 -2.42 -12.23 6.93
N VAL A 465 -2.72 -13.39 6.33
CA VAL A 465 -3.58 -14.43 6.91
C VAL A 465 -2.86 -15.08 8.08
N ILE A 466 -1.52 -15.18 8.00
CA ILE A 466 -0.67 -15.52 9.14
C ILE A 466 0.29 -14.37 9.41
N THR A 467 0.60 -14.14 10.68
CA THR A 467 1.54 -13.11 11.12
C THR A 467 2.41 -13.65 12.26
N ASP A 468 3.54 -12.98 12.51
CA ASP A 468 4.42 -13.30 13.63
C ASP A 468 3.72 -13.13 15.00
N LYS A 469 2.83 -12.14 15.08
CA LYS A 469 2.06 -11.76 16.28
C LYS A 469 0.87 -12.68 16.60
N MET A 470 0.47 -13.55 15.67
CA MET A 470 -0.67 -14.47 15.84
C MET A 470 -0.39 -15.55 16.89
N ASP A 471 -1.44 -16.02 17.58
CA ASP A 471 -1.32 -17.17 18.49
C ASP A 471 -0.71 -18.38 17.77
N ARG A 472 0.18 -19.10 18.46
CA ARG A 472 0.96 -20.19 17.85
C ARG A 472 0.09 -21.37 17.47
N LYS A 473 -0.97 -21.69 18.21
CA LYS A 473 -1.85 -22.84 17.92
C LYS A 473 -2.77 -22.51 16.76
N GLU A 474 -3.34 -21.30 16.74
CA GLU A 474 -4.16 -20.81 15.63
C GLU A 474 -3.36 -20.77 14.33
N ARG A 475 -2.17 -20.14 14.37
CA ARG A 475 -1.28 -20.09 13.21
C ARG A 475 -0.93 -21.49 12.69
N ALA A 476 -0.61 -22.41 13.59
CA ALA A 476 -0.29 -23.78 13.23
C ALA A 476 -1.47 -24.51 12.58
N LYS A 477 -2.70 -24.27 13.06
CA LYS A 477 -3.92 -24.83 12.46
C LYS A 477 -4.10 -24.32 11.03
N ILE A 478 -3.97 -23.01 10.80
CA ILE A 478 -4.09 -22.40 9.47
C ILE A 478 -3.03 -22.97 8.52
N LEU A 479 -1.76 -23.04 8.97
CA LEU A 479 -0.66 -23.58 8.17
C LEU A 479 -0.87 -25.07 7.84
N HIS A 480 -1.38 -25.86 8.77
CA HIS A 480 -1.70 -27.26 8.54
C HIS A 480 -2.83 -27.41 7.51
N GLU A 481 -3.93 -26.69 7.68
CA GLU A 481 -5.12 -26.78 6.82
C GLU A 481 -4.88 -26.23 5.40
N LYS A 482 -4.14 -25.13 5.28
CA LYS A 482 -3.99 -24.42 3.99
C LYS A 482 -2.68 -24.73 3.26
N ALA A 483 -1.59 -24.93 4.00
CA ALA A 483 -0.24 -25.10 3.44
C ALA A 483 0.37 -26.49 3.70
N GLY A 484 -0.37 -27.40 4.36
CA GLY A 484 0.07 -28.78 4.57
C GLY A 484 1.21 -28.94 5.58
N TRP A 485 1.45 -27.95 6.44
CA TRP A 485 2.52 -28.03 7.44
C TRP A 485 2.26 -29.11 8.48
N ASP A 486 3.33 -29.70 9.01
CA ASP A 486 3.23 -30.49 10.23
C ASP A 486 2.82 -29.58 11.40
N SER A 487 1.80 -30.00 12.15
CA SER A 487 1.24 -29.21 13.25
C SER A 487 2.24 -28.98 14.38
N ARG A 488 3.21 -29.89 14.60
CA ARG A 488 4.23 -29.72 15.64
C ARG A 488 5.29 -28.73 15.16
N GLU A 489 5.77 -28.86 13.93
CA GLU A 489 6.71 -27.93 13.31
C GLU A 489 6.14 -26.50 13.27
N ALA A 490 4.90 -26.33 12.82
CA ALA A 490 4.27 -25.02 12.70
C ALA A 490 4.11 -24.29 14.06
N ARG A 491 3.91 -25.03 15.16
CA ARG A 491 3.89 -24.46 16.52
C ARG A 491 5.25 -23.98 17.01
N ARG A 492 6.34 -24.45 16.38
CA ARG A 492 7.72 -24.13 16.73
C ARG A 492 8.35 -23.09 15.80
N ILE A 493 7.54 -22.42 14.98
CA ILE A 493 7.94 -21.18 14.31
C ILE A 493 8.34 -20.17 15.38
N TRP A 494 9.60 -19.74 15.33
CA TRP A 494 10.14 -18.73 16.23
C TRP A 494 9.89 -17.32 15.73
N LEU A 495 10.08 -17.10 14.43
CA LEU A 495 10.02 -15.78 13.81
C LEU A 495 9.50 -15.90 12.36
N ILE A 496 8.60 -14.99 12.00
CA ILE A 496 8.25 -14.66 10.62
C ILE A 496 8.79 -13.26 10.31
N TYR A 497 9.70 -13.15 9.34
CA TYR A 497 10.29 -11.88 8.92
C TYR A 497 10.20 -11.69 7.41
N GLY A 498 9.44 -10.68 6.96
CA GLY A 498 9.05 -10.57 5.56
C GLY A 498 8.30 -11.83 5.13
N THR A 499 8.74 -12.49 4.07
CA THR A 499 8.21 -13.80 3.62
C THR A 499 9.06 -14.98 4.08
N ASN A 500 9.90 -14.81 5.11
CA ASN A 500 10.86 -15.80 5.56
C ASN A 500 10.49 -16.32 6.96
N ILE A 501 10.79 -17.58 7.24
CA ILE A 501 10.44 -18.27 8.49
C ILE A 501 11.68 -18.89 9.13
N LEU A 502 11.83 -18.66 10.43
CA LEU A 502 12.77 -19.39 11.29
C LEU A 502 12.00 -20.40 12.15
N VAL A 503 12.41 -21.67 12.09
CA VAL A 503 11.81 -22.78 12.84
C VAL A 503 12.84 -23.41 13.77
N ASP A 504 12.43 -23.66 15.00
CA ASP A 504 13.16 -24.55 15.91
C ASP A 504 12.60 -25.96 15.82
N ASN A 505 13.39 -26.89 15.30
CA ASN A 505 13.07 -28.31 15.28
C ASN A 505 14.03 -29.15 16.14
N THR A 506 14.70 -28.53 17.12
CA THR A 506 15.64 -29.21 18.01
C THR A 506 14.95 -30.23 18.92
N ARG A 507 15.66 -31.26 19.38
CA ARG A 507 15.17 -32.22 20.38
C ARG A 507 16.10 -32.23 21.59
N GLY A 508 15.66 -31.63 22.70
CA GLY A 508 16.43 -31.63 23.95
C GLY A 508 17.58 -30.62 24.03
N ALA A 509 17.65 -29.63 23.12
CA ALA A 509 18.65 -28.57 23.16
C ALA A 509 18.46 -27.69 24.41
N GLN A 510 19.34 -27.83 25.39
CA GLN A 510 19.31 -27.03 26.61
C GLN A 510 19.84 -25.62 26.38
N ARG A 511 19.25 -24.63 27.05
CA ARG A 511 19.70 -23.22 27.07
C ARG A 511 19.63 -22.48 25.72
N LEU A 512 19.05 -23.09 24.70
CA LEU A 512 18.88 -22.49 23.38
C LEU A 512 18.00 -21.22 23.43
N ASP A 513 17.04 -21.19 24.35
CA ASP A 513 16.21 -20.03 24.69
C ASP A 513 17.03 -18.79 25.08
N ARG A 514 18.20 -18.97 25.73
CA ARG A 514 19.06 -17.85 26.18
C ARG A 514 19.68 -17.06 25.03
N ILE A 515 19.92 -17.72 23.90
CA ILE A 515 20.52 -17.10 22.71
C ILE A 515 19.51 -16.88 21.59
N LYS A 516 18.22 -17.15 21.85
CA LYS A 516 17.14 -17.06 20.87
C LYS A 516 17.08 -15.70 20.19
N SER A 517 17.09 -14.62 20.95
CA SER A 517 17.02 -13.25 20.40
C SER A 517 18.21 -12.94 19.48
N TYR A 518 19.40 -13.43 19.81
CA TYR A 518 20.58 -13.28 18.96
C TYR A 518 20.44 -14.08 17.66
N ILE A 519 19.90 -15.30 17.70
CA ILE A 519 19.64 -16.09 16.49
C ILE A 519 18.61 -15.37 15.60
N GLU A 520 17.52 -14.88 16.18
CA GLU A 520 16.49 -14.11 15.47
C GLU A 520 17.07 -12.87 14.80
N SER A 521 17.88 -12.07 15.51
CA SER A 521 18.54 -10.91 14.92
C SER A 521 19.49 -11.27 13.78
N ASN A 522 20.27 -12.35 13.90
CA ASN A 522 21.16 -12.79 12.83
C ASN A 522 20.40 -13.35 11.62
N PHE A 523 19.26 -14.01 11.83
CA PHE A 523 18.39 -14.44 10.74
C PHE A 523 17.79 -13.24 10.01
N ILE A 524 17.34 -12.20 10.73
CA ILE A 524 16.87 -10.94 10.14
C ILE A 524 17.97 -10.29 9.30
N ASP A 525 19.20 -10.19 9.83
CA ASP A 525 20.35 -9.65 9.10
C ASP A 525 20.64 -10.42 7.81
N PHE A 526 20.61 -11.76 7.87
CA PHE A 526 20.74 -12.61 6.70
C PHE A 526 19.62 -12.37 5.69
N CYS A 527 18.37 -12.29 6.15
CA CYS A 527 17.22 -12.04 5.29
C CYS A 527 17.25 -10.66 4.62
N ASN A 528 17.84 -9.65 5.25
CA ASN A 528 17.99 -8.30 4.68
C ASN A 528 19.11 -8.22 3.63
N GLY A 529 20.11 -9.11 3.71
CA GLY A 529 21.24 -9.13 2.78
C GLY A 529 21.89 -10.50 2.73
N ALA A 530 21.38 -11.34 1.82
CA ALA A 530 21.81 -12.72 1.63
C ALA A 530 23.17 -12.83 0.93
N THR A 531 23.56 -14.05 0.57
CA THR A 531 24.95 -14.37 0.30
C THR A 531 25.42 -13.93 -1.10
N LEU A 532 24.60 -14.03 -2.14
CA LEU A 532 25.01 -13.84 -3.55
C LEU A 532 25.43 -12.41 -3.84
N ALA A 533 24.58 -11.45 -3.52
CA ALA A 533 24.70 -10.05 -3.90
C ALA A 533 24.26 -9.11 -2.78
N ARG A 534 24.09 -9.62 -1.56
CA ARG A 534 23.55 -8.88 -0.41
C ARG A 534 22.17 -8.29 -0.71
N GLU A 535 21.38 -8.97 -1.54
CA GLU A 535 19.98 -8.57 -1.76
C GLU A 535 19.06 -9.28 -0.75
N PRO A 536 17.89 -8.71 -0.43
CA PRO A 536 16.97 -9.32 0.50
C PRO A 536 16.49 -10.70 0.04
N THR A 537 16.28 -11.61 0.97
CA THR A 537 15.70 -12.93 0.68
C THR A 537 14.21 -12.86 0.39
N LEU A 538 13.72 -13.82 -0.39
CA LEU A 538 12.28 -14.06 -0.58
C LEU A 538 11.99 -15.55 -0.37
N GLY A 539 11.07 -15.86 0.54
CA GLY A 539 10.60 -17.24 0.74
C GLY A 539 11.68 -18.18 1.28
N VAL A 540 12.44 -17.77 2.28
CA VAL A 540 13.43 -18.63 2.96
C VAL A 540 12.82 -19.28 4.19
N LYS A 541 12.97 -20.60 4.31
CA LYS A 541 12.72 -21.35 5.55
C LYS A 541 14.04 -21.84 6.14
N ALA A 542 14.43 -21.32 7.30
CA ALA A 542 15.59 -21.79 8.06
C ALA A 542 15.13 -22.66 9.23
N VAL A 543 15.75 -23.83 9.39
CA VAL A 543 15.37 -24.80 10.43
C VAL A 543 16.57 -25.16 11.27
N ILE A 544 16.45 -24.93 12.58
CA ILE A 544 17.45 -25.34 13.58
C ILE A 544 17.12 -26.76 14.01
N THR A 545 18.03 -27.70 13.82
CA THR A 545 17.78 -29.12 14.14
C THR A 545 18.54 -29.62 15.35
N ASP A 546 19.65 -28.96 15.69
CA ASP A 546 20.40 -29.23 16.92
C ASP A 546 21.15 -27.98 17.39
N ALA A 547 21.44 -27.90 18.69
CA ALA A 547 22.25 -26.83 19.26
C ALA A 547 22.91 -27.26 20.58
N VAL A 548 24.16 -26.84 20.76
CA VAL A 548 24.91 -26.94 22.01
C VAL A 548 25.22 -25.53 22.47
N VAL A 549 24.69 -25.16 23.64
CA VAL A 549 24.90 -23.82 24.23
C VAL A 549 25.65 -23.96 25.55
N HIS A 550 26.74 -23.20 25.66
CA HIS A 550 27.59 -23.18 26.85
C HIS A 550 26.80 -22.71 28.09
N THR A 551 27.21 -23.17 29.28
CA THR A 551 26.52 -22.85 30.54
C THR A 551 26.76 -21.42 31.00
N ASP A 552 27.98 -20.94 30.84
CA ASP A 552 28.43 -19.60 31.19
C ASP A 552 28.01 -18.55 30.12
N PRO A 553 27.21 -17.53 30.50
CA PRO A 553 26.81 -16.43 29.61
C PRO A 553 27.98 -15.66 28.98
N ALA A 554 29.16 -15.62 29.61
CA ALA A 554 30.34 -14.97 29.06
C ALA A 554 30.77 -15.59 27.71
N HIS A 555 30.42 -16.85 27.47
CA HIS A 555 30.73 -17.58 26.26
C HIS A 555 29.60 -17.58 25.22
N THR A 556 28.46 -16.94 25.51
CA THR A 556 27.26 -16.92 24.65
C THR A 556 26.92 -15.52 24.14
N GLY A 557 27.90 -14.62 24.07
CA GLY A 557 27.73 -13.26 23.57
C GLY A 557 27.30 -13.19 22.09
N TYR A 558 26.76 -12.04 21.68
CA TYR A 558 26.22 -11.83 20.32
C TYR A 558 27.22 -12.16 19.21
N SER A 559 28.48 -11.77 19.34
CA SER A 559 29.53 -12.04 18.35
C SER A 559 29.78 -13.53 18.14
N GLU A 560 29.77 -14.32 19.21
CA GLU A 560 29.94 -15.78 19.17
C GLU A 560 28.76 -16.43 18.44
N VAL A 561 27.53 -16.05 18.80
CA VAL A 561 26.32 -16.56 18.16
C VAL A 561 26.26 -16.16 16.69
N ARG A 562 26.59 -14.91 16.36
CA ARG A 562 26.65 -14.40 14.98
C ARG A 562 27.57 -15.24 14.11
N SER A 563 28.78 -15.55 14.60
CA SER A 563 29.77 -16.29 13.81
C SER A 563 29.26 -17.67 13.38
N MET A 564 28.67 -18.44 14.29
CA MET A 564 28.16 -19.78 13.99
C MET A 564 26.88 -19.75 13.16
N VAL A 565 25.93 -18.88 13.50
CA VAL A 565 24.63 -18.79 12.82
C VAL A 565 24.80 -18.30 11.38
N MET A 566 25.57 -17.23 11.16
CA MET A 566 25.81 -16.72 9.82
C MET A 566 26.56 -17.73 8.95
N ALA A 567 27.54 -18.46 9.50
CA ALA A 567 28.21 -19.52 8.76
C ALA A 567 27.23 -20.61 8.34
N ALA A 568 26.37 -21.09 9.24
CA ALA A 568 25.41 -22.14 8.93
C ALA A 568 24.39 -21.70 7.88
N LEU A 569 23.82 -20.50 8.03
CA LEU A 569 22.88 -19.93 7.07
C LEU A 569 23.51 -19.76 5.69
N ASN A 570 24.69 -19.16 5.59
CA ASN A 570 25.33 -18.92 4.29
C ASN A 570 25.76 -20.21 3.60
N ILE A 571 26.33 -21.19 4.32
CA ILE A 571 26.72 -22.48 3.72
C ILE A 571 25.48 -23.23 3.22
N SER A 572 24.45 -23.33 4.06
CA SER A 572 23.22 -24.02 3.68
C SER A 572 22.53 -23.29 2.51
N PHE A 573 22.50 -21.96 2.55
CA PHE A 573 21.92 -21.16 1.47
C PHE A 573 22.66 -21.33 0.15
N LEU A 574 23.99 -21.30 0.11
CA LEU A 574 24.75 -21.50 -1.13
C LEU A 574 24.57 -22.92 -1.69
N THR A 575 24.49 -23.93 -0.82
CA THR A 575 24.21 -25.31 -1.23
C THR A 575 22.74 -25.55 -1.60
N ALA A 576 21.84 -24.63 -1.23
CA ALA A 576 20.46 -24.56 -1.67
C ALA A 576 20.30 -23.98 -3.10
N ARG A 577 21.41 -23.74 -3.81
CA ARG A 577 21.48 -23.19 -5.17
C ARG A 577 20.59 -21.95 -5.36
N PRO A 578 20.87 -20.86 -4.64
CA PRO A 578 20.01 -19.70 -4.66
C PRO A 578 20.15 -18.98 -6.00
N ARG A 579 19.06 -18.33 -6.41
CA ARG A 579 18.97 -17.54 -7.64
C ARG A 579 18.46 -16.14 -7.36
N LEU A 580 18.80 -15.24 -8.26
CA LEU A 580 18.30 -13.87 -8.26
C LEU A 580 16.91 -13.83 -8.90
N TYR A 581 15.98 -13.15 -8.24
CA TYR A 581 14.63 -12.91 -8.70
C TYR A 581 14.44 -11.42 -8.92
N GLU A 582 13.83 -11.06 -10.04
CA GLU A 582 13.52 -9.68 -10.41
C GLU A 582 12.04 -9.35 -10.10
N PRO A 583 11.74 -8.12 -9.67
CA PRO A 583 10.37 -7.67 -9.47
C PRO A 583 9.64 -7.52 -10.82
N ILE A 584 8.41 -8.01 -10.88
CA ILE A 584 7.52 -8.00 -12.04
C ILE A 584 6.32 -7.11 -11.77
N LEU A 585 5.95 -6.34 -12.78
CA LEU A 585 4.80 -5.46 -12.80
C LEU A 585 3.77 -6.01 -13.79
N ARG A 586 2.48 -6.06 -13.42
CA ARG A 586 1.37 -6.26 -14.36
C ARG A 586 1.17 -4.94 -15.10
N ILE A 587 1.26 -4.96 -16.42
CA ILE A 587 1.10 -3.77 -17.27
C ILE A 587 -0.20 -3.85 -18.05
N ASP A 588 -0.83 -2.69 -18.25
CA ASP A 588 -2.09 -2.51 -18.96
C ASP A 588 -1.98 -1.27 -19.84
N ILE A 589 -2.03 -1.47 -21.14
CA ILE A 589 -1.86 -0.43 -22.15
C ILE A 589 -3.08 -0.43 -23.05
N THR A 590 -3.73 0.73 -23.17
CA THR A 590 -4.80 0.97 -24.13
C THR A 590 -4.29 1.93 -25.19
N THR A 591 -4.30 1.51 -26.45
CA THR A 591 -3.72 2.26 -27.56
C THR A 591 -4.70 2.32 -28.74
N PRO A 592 -4.68 3.38 -29.58
CA PRO A 592 -5.52 3.43 -30.78
C PRO A 592 -5.21 2.30 -31.76
N ILE A 593 -6.23 1.86 -32.51
CA ILE A 593 -6.05 0.91 -33.62
C ILE A 593 -5.02 1.46 -34.61
N GLY A 594 -4.15 0.58 -35.11
CA GLY A 594 -3.04 0.88 -36.01
C GLY A 594 -1.71 1.18 -35.31
N THR A 595 -1.70 1.29 -33.97
CA THR A 595 -0.46 1.53 -33.19
C THR A 595 -0.01 0.32 -32.37
N GLU A 596 -0.84 -0.72 -32.27
CA GLU A 596 -0.60 -1.92 -31.46
C GLU A 596 0.69 -2.65 -31.86
N GLY A 597 1.03 -2.68 -33.16
CA GLY A 597 2.27 -3.31 -33.64
C GLY A 597 3.53 -2.66 -33.08
N GLN A 598 3.54 -1.33 -32.98
CA GLN A 598 4.66 -0.58 -32.41
C GLN A 598 4.76 -0.78 -30.90
N VAL A 599 3.62 -0.74 -30.21
CA VAL A 599 3.53 -1.02 -28.76
C VAL A 599 4.04 -2.42 -28.45
N MET A 600 3.60 -3.44 -29.19
CA MET A 600 4.07 -4.83 -29.02
C MET A 600 5.58 -4.96 -29.26
N SER A 601 6.13 -4.27 -30.27
CA SER A 601 7.57 -4.27 -30.54
C SER A 601 8.37 -3.70 -29.36
N ILE A 602 7.90 -2.61 -28.75
CA ILE A 602 8.51 -2.03 -27.53
C ILE A 602 8.44 -3.04 -26.37
N LEU A 603 7.26 -3.60 -26.10
CA LEU A 603 7.05 -4.55 -25.01
C LEU A 603 7.93 -5.79 -25.14
N ASN A 604 8.06 -6.35 -26.34
CA ASN A 604 8.92 -7.49 -26.61
C ASN A 604 10.40 -7.16 -26.36
N LYS A 605 10.87 -5.97 -26.78
CA LYS A 605 12.24 -5.50 -26.49
C LYS A 605 12.50 -5.32 -24.99
N LYS A 606 11.45 -5.01 -24.23
CA LYS A 606 11.47 -4.80 -22.77
C LYS A 606 11.15 -6.07 -21.97
N ARG A 607 11.30 -7.26 -22.58
CA ARG A 607 11.08 -8.57 -21.95
C ARG A 607 9.68 -8.74 -21.33
N ALA A 608 8.69 -8.01 -21.83
CA ALA A 608 7.32 -8.14 -21.37
C ALA A 608 6.71 -9.44 -21.89
N THR A 609 5.87 -10.08 -21.07
CA THR A 609 5.08 -11.25 -21.43
C THR A 609 3.63 -10.81 -21.60
N ILE A 610 3.12 -10.85 -22.84
CA ILE A 610 1.75 -10.47 -23.14
C ILE A 610 0.81 -11.59 -22.69
N LYS A 611 -0.22 -11.24 -21.91
CA LYS A 611 -1.24 -12.19 -21.43
C LYS A 611 -2.51 -12.13 -22.27
N GLN A 612 -2.95 -10.92 -22.61
CA GLN A 612 -4.19 -10.74 -23.34
C GLN A 612 -4.12 -9.50 -24.24
N ILE A 613 -4.69 -9.64 -25.44
CA ILE A 613 -4.95 -8.54 -26.37
C ILE A 613 -6.45 -8.52 -26.61
N GLN A 614 -7.08 -7.37 -26.40
CA GLN A 614 -8.50 -7.18 -26.60
C GLN A 614 -8.72 -6.06 -27.60
N HIS A 615 -9.36 -6.38 -28.72
CA HIS A 615 -9.81 -5.41 -29.70
C HIS A 615 -11.16 -4.85 -29.27
N MET A 616 -11.21 -3.53 -29.09
CA MET A 616 -12.43 -2.76 -28.94
C MET A 616 -12.71 -1.99 -30.24
N GLU A 617 -13.83 -1.27 -30.29
CA GLU A 617 -14.32 -0.59 -31.50
C GLU A 617 -13.27 0.39 -32.08
N ASP A 618 -12.63 1.21 -31.23
CA ASP A 618 -11.63 2.22 -31.64
C ASP A 618 -10.24 2.04 -30.97
N LEU A 619 -10.12 1.07 -30.06
CA LEU A 619 -8.96 0.90 -29.18
C LEU A 619 -8.52 -0.56 -29.11
N VAL A 620 -7.24 -0.77 -28.86
CA VAL A 620 -6.65 -2.08 -28.53
C VAL A 620 -6.12 -2.00 -27.11
N ARG A 621 -6.58 -2.91 -26.24
CA ARG A 621 -6.05 -3.07 -24.88
C ARG A 621 -5.13 -4.27 -24.82
N ILE A 622 -3.92 -4.05 -24.34
CA ILE A 622 -2.85 -5.02 -24.20
C ILE A 622 -2.53 -5.14 -22.72
N THR A 623 -2.70 -6.32 -22.15
CA THR A 623 -2.32 -6.61 -20.77
C THR A 623 -1.23 -7.67 -20.73
N GLY A 624 -0.33 -7.55 -19.77
CA GLY A 624 0.81 -8.44 -19.64
C GLY A 624 1.59 -8.23 -18.35
N GLU A 625 2.82 -8.73 -18.35
CA GLU A 625 3.78 -8.58 -17.26
C GLU A 625 5.09 -8.04 -17.80
N ILE A 626 5.75 -7.14 -17.08
CA ILE A 626 7.02 -6.53 -17.46
C ILE A 626 7.96 -6.46 -16.24
N PRO A 627 9.27 -6.73 -16.39
CA PRO A 627 10.21 -6.50 -15.30
C PRO A 627 10.32 -5.02 -14.92
N ALA A 628 10.37 -4.71 -13.63
CA ALA A 628 10.45 -3.31 -13.18
C ALA A 628 11.74 -2.61 -13.64
N ALA A 629 12.81 -3.37 -13.92
CA ALA A 629 14.05 -2.84 -14.49
C ALA A 629 13.89 -2.28 -15.91
N GLU A 630 12.80 -2.63 -16.60
CA GLU A 630 12.57 -2.27 -18.00
C GLU A 630 11.61 -1.07 -18.15
N THR A 631 11.14 -0.47 -17.05
CA THR A 631 10.10 0.58 -17.10
C THR A 631 10.66 2.01 -17.12
N GLN A 632 11.97 2.20 -16.96
CA GLN A 632 12.55 3.53 -16.75
C GLN A 632 12.32 4.50 -17.94
N ASP A 633 12.44 4.00 -19.17
CA ASP A 633 12.26 4.74 -20.43
C ASP A 633 10.97 4.36 -21.17
N LEU A 634 10.16 3.49 -20.59
CA LEU A 634 8.95 2.96 -21.22
C LEU A 634 7.94 4.06 -21.57
N VAL A 635 7.83 5.08 -20.71
CA VAL A 635 6.89 6.20 -20.90
C VAL A 635 7.18 6.94 -22.20
N ASP A 636 8.44 7.27 -22.44
CA ASP A 636 8.86 8.08 -23.58
C ASP A 636 8.73 7.26 -24.87
N LEU A 637 9.08 5.98 -24.82
CA LEU A 637 8.92 5.05 -25.94
C LEU A 637 7.45 4.88 -26.35
N LEU A 638 6.55 4.65 -25.39
CA LEU A 638 5.12 4.49 -25.64
C LEU A 638 4.50 5.79 -26.16
N ARG A 639 4.85 6.95 -25.59
CA ARG A 639 4.38 8.25 -26.08
C ARG A 639 4.85 8.52 -27.50
N SER A 640 6.11 8.25 -27.82
CA SER A 640 6.65 8.43 -29.16
C SER A 640 5.95 7.54 -30.19
N ALA A 641 5.78 6.25 -29.90
CA ALA A 641 5.16 5.29 -30.81
C ALA A 641 3.67 5.57 -31.08
N THR A 642 2.98 6.22 -30.15
CA THR A 642 1.52 6.38 -30.21
C THR A 642 1.10 7.84 -30.37
N GLN A 643 2.06 8.74 -30.62
CA GLN A 643 1.84 10.19 -30.67
C GLN A 643 1.14 10.72 -29.41
N GLY A 644 1.47 10.12 -28.26
CA GLY A 644 0.89 10.44 -26.96
C GLY A 644 -0.55 9.98 -26.77
N ARG A 645 -1.10 9.15 -27.66
CA ARG A 645 -2.50 8.70 -27.62
C ARG A 645 -2.71 7.38 -26.90
N CYS A 646 -1.66 6.70 -26.45
CA CYS A 646 -1.82 5.54 -25.57
C CYS A 646 -1.97 5.93 -24.10
N PHE A 647 -2.85 5.20 -23.43
CA PHE A 647 -2.99 5.18 -21.98
C PHE A 647 -2.27 3.93 -21.47
N TRP A 648 -1.59 4.04 -20.34
CA TRP A 648 -0.92 2.90 -19.75
C TRP A 648 -0.85 3.04 -18.24
N GLY A 649 -0.79 1.90 -17.57
CA GLY A 649 -0.54 1.80 -16.15
C GLY A 649 0.12 0.47 -15.83
N TYR A 650 0.71 0.39 -14.65
CA TYR A 650 1.24 -0.87 -14.14
C TYR A 650 0.96 -1.02 -12.66
N GLU A 651 1.01 -2.26 -12.18
CA GLU A 651 0.96 -2.59 -10.76
C GLU A 651 1.97 -3.66 -10.37
N PRO A 652 2.53 -3.63 -9.16
CA PRO A 652 3.34 -4.73 -8.66
C PRO A 652 2.57 -6.06 -8.72
N SER A 653 3.15 -7.05 -9.39
CA SER A 653 2.58 -8.41 -9.54
C SER A 653 3.31 -9.42 -8.66
N GLY A 654 4.61 -9.22 -8.44
CA GLY A 654 5.42 -10.10 -7.59
C GLY A 654 6.87 -10.17 -8.06
N PHE A 655 7.46 -11.36 -7.97
CA PHE A 655 8.84 -11.61 -8.37
C PHE A 655 8.92 -12.84 -9.26
N ARG A 656 9.85 -12.85 -10.20
CA ARG A 656 10.13 -13.98 -11.09
C ARG A 656 11.63 -14.24 -11.11
N GLU A 657 12.01 -15.51 -11.30
CA GLU A 657 13.41 -15.87 -11.49
C GLU A 657 13.99 -15.07 -12.68
N LEU A 658 15.11 -14.39 -12.44
CA LEU A 658 15.85 -13.74 -13.52
C LEU A 658 16.36 -14.83 -14.49
N PRO A 659 16.31 -14.64 -15.82
CA PRO A 659 16.77 -15.65 -16.77
C PRO A 659 18.20 -16.14 -16.45
N LYS A 660 18.43 -17.45 -16.54
CA LYS A 660 19.70 -18.09 -16.17
C LYS A 660 20.93 -17.42 -16.80
N ALA A 661 20.81 -17.06 -18.09
CA ALA A 661 21.87 -16.39 -18.84
C ALA A 661 22.26 -15.02 -18.27
N MET A 662 21.38 -14.36 -17.51
CA MET A 662 21.60 -13.03 -16.93
C MET A 662 21.98 -13.09 -15.44
N GLN A 663 21.90 -14.26 -14.79
CA GLN A 663 22.11 -14.40 -13.35
C GLN A 663 23.49 -13.91 -12.92
N VAL A 664 24.54 -14.48 -13.50
CA VAL A 664 25.93 -14.16 -13.11
C VAL A 664 26.26 -12.70 -13.38
N ASP A 665 25.95 -12.19 -14.58
CA ASP A 665 26.23 -10.81 -14.95
C ASP A 665 25.54 -9.82 -14.01
N LYS A 666 24.25 -10.06 -13.70
CA LYS A 666 23.50 -9.18 -12.79
C LYS A 666 24.02 -9.26 -11.36
N ILE A 667 24.39 -10.45 -10.88
CA ILE A 667 25.02 -10.62 -9.57
C ILE A 667 26.33 -9.85 -9.51
N MET A 668 27.19 -9.96 -10.52
CA MET A 668 28.47 -9.25 -10.57
C MET A 668 28.28 -7.73 -10.65
N GLU A 669 27.30 -7.25 -11.41
CA GLU A 669 26.92 -5.83 -11.45
C GLU A 669 26.53 -5.31 -10.06
N ILE A 670 25.65 -6.03 -9.36
CA ILE A 670 25.22 -5.64 -8.00
C ILE A 670 26.39 -5.68 -7.02
N ARG A 671 27.23 -6.72 -7.09
CA ARG A 671 28.41 -6.87 -6.23
C ARG A 671 29.41 -5.73 -6.45
N LYS A 672 29.71 -5.39 -7.70
CA LYS A 672 30.54 -4.24 -8.07
C LYS A 672 29.99 -2.94 -7.50
N ARG A 673 28.69 -2.72 -7.66
CA ARG A 673 28.00 -1.53 -7.12
C ARG A 673 28.10 -1.43 -5.60
N LYS A 674 27.98 -2.56 -4.89
CA LYS A 674 28.05 -2.64 -3.42
C LYS A 674 29.48 -2.77 -2.88
N GLY A 675 30.52 -2.68 -3.72
CA GLY A 675 31.91 -2.83 -3.28
C GLY A 675 32.28 -4.24 -2.78
N LEU A 676 31.53 -5.27 -3.18
CA LEU A 676 31.77 -6.65 -2.80
C LEU A 676 32.83 -7.31 -3.72
N PRO A 677 33.50 -8.38 -3.27
CA PRO A 677 34.44 -9.13 -4.12
C PRO A 677 33.78 -9.58 -5.44
N LEU A 678 34.44 -9.36 -6.57
CA LEU A 678 33.91 -9.65 -7.92
C LEU A 678 34.03 -11.14 -8.31
N GLU A 679 33.61 -12.00 -7.39
CA GLU A 679 33.55 -13.45 -7.54
C GLU A 679 32.29 -13.99 -6.84
N LEU A 680 31.81 -15.14 -7.29
CA LEU A 680 30.67 -15.79 -6.64
C LEU A 680 31.11 -16.33 -5.28
N PRO A 681 30.34 -16.06 -4.20
CA PRO A 681 30.64 -16.59 -2.87
C PRO A 681 30.57 -18.11 -2.89
N GLN A 682 31.57 -18.76 -2.28
CA GLN A 682 31.64 -20.21 -2.17
C GLN A 682 31.40 -20.65 -0.72
N PRO A 683 30.78 -21.81 -0.47
CA PRO A 683 30.59 -22.34 0.89
C PRO A 683 31.89 -22.41 1.70
N LYS A 684 33.01 -22.67 1.01
CA LYS A 684 34.36 -22.72 1.58
C LYS A 684 34.77 -21.43 2.33
N LEU A 685 34.22 -20.27 1.97
CA LEU A 685 34.47 -19.00 2.67
C LEU A 685 34.15 -19.07 4.17
N TYR A 686 33.25 -19.98 4.56
CA TYR A 686 32.77 -20.15 5.92
C TYR A 686 33.35 -21.39 6.63
N GLU A 687 34.33 -22.08 6.03
CA GLU A 687 34.83 -23.37 6.51
C GLU A 687 35.41 -23.32 7.93
N LYS A 688 35.96 -22.17 8.35
CA LYS A 688 36.55 -21.98 9.69
C LYS A 688 35.56 -22.23 10.84
N ASN A 689 34.26 -22.08 10.56
CA ASN A 689 33.19 -22.25 11.53
C ASN A 689 32.51 -23.63 11.42
N LEU A 690 32.94 -24.53 10.53
CA LEU A 690 32.39 -25.89 10.46
C LEU A 690 32.75 -26.71 11.70
N TYR A 691 31.86 -27.64 12.06
CA TYR A 691 32.07 -28.60 13.13
C TYR A 691 31.87 -30.06 12.65
N PRO A 692 32.87 -30.94 12.84
CA PRO A 692 34.24 -30.65 13.30
C PRO A 692 34.98 -29.72 12.33
N VAL A 693 36.08 -29.09 12.78
CA VAL A 693 36.89 -28.22 11.90
C VAL A 693 37.63 -29.12 10.92
N GLU A 694 37.03 -29.30 9.75
CA GLU A 694 37.58 -30.05 8.64
C GLU A 694 37.57 -29.17 7.39
N LYS A 695 38.43 -29.50 6.41
CA LYS A 695 38.39 -28.83 5.10
C LYS A 695 37.02 -29.05 4.49
N TRP A 696 36.43 -28.01 3.87
CA TRP A 696 35.17 -28.18 3.16
C TRP A 696 35.31 -29.27 2.06
N THR A 697 34.57 -30.36 2.21
CA THR A 697 34.47 -31.47 1.24
C THR A 697 33.12 -31.51 0.52
N GLY A 698 32.23 -30.56 0.82
CA GLY A 698 30.93 -30.44 0.17
C GLY A 698 31.00 -29.87 -1.25
N PRO A 699 29.86 -29.79 -1.96
CA PRO A 699 29.81 -29.29 -3.32
C PRO A 699 30.24 -27.82 -3.41
N SER A 700 30.85 -27.45 -4.55
CA SER A 700 30.98 -26.06 -4.95
C SER A 700 29.61 -25.47 -5.29
N PHE A 701 29.48 -24.16 -5.16
CA PHE A 701 28.31 -23.46 -5.63
C PHE A 701 28.48 -23.02 -7.10
N GLU A 702 27.48 -23.37 -7.90
CA GLU A 702 27.30 -22.99 -9.30
C GLU A 702 25.85 -22.55 -9.52
N ILE A 703 25.63 -21.60 -10.43
CA ILE A 703 24.34 -20.92 -10.67
C ILE A 703 23.57 -21.50 -11.84
#